data_AF-A0AB37HU92-F1
#
_entry.id   AF-A0AB37HU92-F1
#
_cell.length_a   1.000
_cell.length_b   1.000
_cell.length_c   1.000
_cell.angle_alpha   90.00
_cell.angle_beta   90.00
_cell.angle_gamma   90.00
#
_symmetry.space_group_name_H-M   'P 1'
#
loop_
_entity.id
_entity.type
_entity.pdbx_description
1 polymer ?
#
loop_
_entity_poly.entity_id
_entity_poly.type
_entity_poly.pdbx_seq_one_letter_code
_entity_poly.pdbx_strand_id
1 'polypeptide(L)'
;MASRIGFDLLLDDDDPRTAVRKPVPEATLRLVPLLRRTRAAGLFVLLVAVVLWFPLQGDFGVPQDSLIWCFVLLGAVAAIWFLASRPGEGSRIVPACLVTAGCAVMAGFLVNLWWTTFSRSSFSMGMLLAQAMAALGLGAMTTADLTLRGIRHSLDSIPGDFDDPARIHPLSPGKQDSDPPWPGPAGNGRRTGRIVLTLAPTVVLALLVAAFHFVAPAIPVSHTTVPAPDGDPPARPTSIGTGVAWSRDIPGLLEVAAGAAGPVILTKEGIAALDPGDGSTLWSYRRPGARYTRIAQSYGDNGPVNSYLITSPNRRHVALAIAGPQDKEKDSYSSENNNHLVIVLDTLTGRITGEHPSTGLRIQLTDSVILTGNTGHSLIDGRRLWSIEGSGRVTSQYDCRAYCGPAGHKSLVLRRDGRNLTLIPDTNPTATTVATNITLDRYSIGENPLVIANGWTVRHTEALPEDEGDLEFTPVSGWHAQAVTLDSLAGLEDEQPVDLGRTAGLNSVASRATGTLALRPADDENSFNKIERAGGPWVGAVFDPATRTVTPASEYAGPAVAKIGLVAGRDGGAIALQPGDGSAGATIPIAPGSTHRSPDALLRDRSNGYSPVQLYPRSSFPRATTTFVTTPGLTLVILDPTTGLYDRPEEPRSPHRLYGVAGGPR
;
A
#
# COMPACT_ATOMS: atom_id res chain seq x y z
N MET A 1 -87.33 -71.61 -16.09
CA MET A 1 -87.40 -70.56 -15.05
C MET A 1 -86.44 -70.92 -13.94
N ALA A 2 -85.52 -70.11 -13.42
CA ALA A 2 -84.92 -68.81 -13.75
C ALA A 2 -83.73 -68.70 -12.74
N SER A 3 -82.47 -68.62 -13.21
CA SER A 3 -81.63 -67.39 -13.22
C SER A 3 -81.23 -66.91 -11.81
N ARG A 4 -79.96 -67.05 -11.37
CA ARG A 4 -78.81 -66.08 -11.42
C ARG A 4 -78.36 -65.83 -9.94
N ILE A 5 -77.10 -65.65 -9.49
CA ILE A 5 -75.79 -65.27 -10.04
C ILE A 5 -74.71 -65.85 -9.08
N GLY A 6 -73.59 -66.34 -9.61
CA GLY A 6 -72.40 -66.71 -8.84
C GLY A 6 -71.47 -65.53 -8.58
N PHE A 7 -70.73 -65.58 -7.48
CA PHE A 7 -69.54 -64.76 -7.26
C PHE A 7 -68.41 -65.70 -6.81
N ASP A 8 -67.58 -66.07 -7.78
CA ASP A 8 -66.25 -66.62 -7.51
C ASP A 8 -65.37 -65.49 -6.97
N LEU A 9 -64.84 -65.69 -5.76
CA LEU A 9 -63.75 -64.90 -5.21
C LEU A 9 -62.44 -65.32 -5.90
N LEU A 10 -62.00 -64.50 -6.84
CA LEU A 10 -60.61 -64.44 -7.29
C LEU A 10 -59.80 -63.78 -6.16
N LEU A 11 -59.15 -64.60 -5.32
CA LEU A 11 -58.05 -64.17 -4.47
C LEU A 11 -56.84 -63.95 -5.37
N ASP A 12 -56.58 -62.69 -5.70
CA ASP A 12 -55.35 -62.23 -6.32
C ASP A 12 -54.23 -62.36 -5.29
N ASP A 13 -53.36 -63.34 -5.49
CA ASP A 13 -52.17 -63.59 -4.68
C ASP A 13 -51.03 -62.73 -5.24
N ASP A 14 -51.11 -61.42 -5.01
CA ASP A 14 -50.04 -60.45 -5.31
C ASP A 14 -49.45 -59.97 -3.96
N ASP A 15 -48.55 -60.78 -3.39
CA ASP A 15 -47.66 -60.32 -2.31
C ASP A 15 -46.61 -59.36 -2.92
N PRO A 16 -46.59 -58.06 -2.55
CA PRO A 16 -45.62 -57.10 -3.09
C PRO A 16 -44.17 -57.35 -2.64
N ARG A 17 -43.88 -58.46 -1.93
CA ARG A 17 -42.54 -58.79 -1.42
C ARG A 17 -41.65 -59.61 -2.37
N THR A 18 -42.13 -60.02 -3.54
CA THR A 18 -41.35 -60.80 -4.52
C THR A 18 -40.93 -60.01 -5.76
N ALA A 19 -40.87 -58.67 -5.69
CA ALA A 19 -40.15 -57.90 -6.70
C ALA A 19 -38.65 -58.26 -6.64
N VAL A 20 -38.16 -58.90 -7.70
CA VAL A 20 -36.75 -59.28 -7.90
C VAL A 20 -35.87 -58.05 -7.70
N ARG A 21 -35.18 -57.98 -6.54
CA ARG A 21 -34.16 -56.96 -6.26
C ARG A 21 -33.12 -57.02 -7.38
N LYS A 22 -32.93 -55.92 -8.12
CA LYS A 22 -31.82 -55.84 -9.09
C LYS A 22 -30.51 -56.07 -8.33
N PRO A 23 -29.64 -57.00 -8.76
CA PRO A 23 -28.37 -57.22 -8.10
C PRO A 23 -27.51 -55.96 -8.24
N VAL A 24 -27.29 -55.27 -7.13
CA VAL A 24 -26.34 -54.15 -7.07
C VAL A 24 -24.93 -54.76 -7.05
N PRO A 25 -24.00 -54.31 -7.93
CA PRO A 25 -22.64 -54.86 -7.97
C PRO A 25 -21.95 -54.76 -6.61
N GLU A 26 -21.25 -55.82 -6.17
CA GLU A 26 -20.47 -55.82 -4.91
C GLU A 26 -19.48 -54.65 -4.83
N ALA A 27 -18.98 -54.20 -5.99
CA ALA A 27 -18.12 -53.02 -6.11
C ALA A 27 -18.80 -51.75 -5.55
N THR A 28 -20.11 -51.57 -5.76
CA THR A 28 -20.87 -50.39 -5.31
C THR A 28 -21.02 -50.35 -3.78
N LEU A 29 -21.19 -51.51 -3.14
CA LEU A 29 -21.28 -51.62 -1.68
C LEU A 29 -19.93 -51.33 -0.99
N ARG A 30 -18.80 -51.63 -1.66
CA ARG A 30 -17.45 -51.29 -1.16
C ARG A 30 -17.18 -49.78 -1.14
N LEU A 31 -17.91 -48.98 -1.92
CA LEU A 31 -17.76 -47.51 -1.93
C LEU A 31 -18.50 -46.80 -0.78
N VAL A 32 -19.50 -47.41 -0.15
CA VAL A 32 -20.32 -46.75 0.89
C VAL A 32 -19.47 -46.23 2.08
N PRO A 33 -18.50 -46.99 2.63
CA PRO A 33 -17.65 -46.49 3.70
C PRO A 33 -16.71 -45.36 3.27
N LEU A 34 -16.32 -45.31 2.00
CA LEU A 34 -15.50 -44.25 1.42
C LEU A 34 -16.33 -42.98 1.25
N LEU A 35 -17.53 -43.09 0.66
CA LEU A 35 -18.46 -41.95 0.46
C LEU A 35 -18.89 -41.33 1.79
N ARG A 36 -19.18 -42.14 2.82
CA ARG A 36 -19.48 -41.61 4.17
C ARG A 36 -18.30 -40.82 4.75
N ARG A 37 -17.06 -41.28 4.53
CA ARG A 37 -15.85 -40.56 4.95
C ARG A 37 -15.65 -39.28 4.16
N THR A 38 -15.83 -39.32 2.84
CA THR A 38 -15.77 -38.12 1.98
C THR A 38 -16.81 -37.09 2.38
N ARG A 39 -18.03 -37.51 2.74
CA ARG A 39 -19.08 -36.62 3.25
C ARG A 39 -18.66 -35.94 4.56
N ALA A 40 -18.11 -36.71 5.51
CA ALA A 40 -17.61 -36.17 6.77
C ALA A 40 -16.40 -35.24 6.58
N ALA A 41 -15.43 -35.64 5.74
CA ALA A 41 -14.26 -34.84 5.41
C ALA A 41 -14.68 -33.52 4.72
N GLY A 42 -15.64 -33.56 3.79
CA GLY A 42 -16.19 -32.37 3.14
C GLY A 42 -16.83 -31.40 4.13
N LEU A 43 -17.57 -31.91 5.13
CA LEU A 43 -18.11 -31.09 6.22
C LEU A 43 -17.00 -30.46 7.08
N PHE A 44 -15.96 -31.23 7.45
CA PHE A 44 -14.82 -30.68 8.19
C PHE A 44 -14.07 -29.61 7.40
N VAL A 45 -13.85 -29.83 6.10
CA VAL A 45 -13.26 -28.83 5.18
C VAL A 45 -14.10 -27.55 5.18
N LEU A 46 -15.43 -27.67 5.04
CA LEU A 46 -16.33 -26.51 5.03
C LEU A 46 -16.27 -25.73 6.35
N LEU A 47 -16.30 -26.43 7.50
CA LEU A 47 -16.22 -25.79 8.81
C LEU A 47 -14.87 -25.09 9.04
N VAL A 48 -13.76 -25.75 8.71
CA VAL A 48 -12.42 -25.15 8.82
C VAL A 48 -12.29 -23.95 7.88
N ALA A 49 -12.82 -24.03 6.66
CA ALA A 49 -12.84 -22.90 5.72
C ALA A 49 -13.57 -21.69 6.29
N VAL A 50 -14.74 -21.90 6.92
CA VAL A 50 -15.52 -20.82 7.57
C VAL A 50 -14.75 -20.22 8.74
N VAL A 51 -14.04 -21.04 9.52
CA VAL A 51 -13.20 -20.54 10.62
C VAL A 51 -12.00 -19.74 10.08
N LEU A 52 -11.32 -20.24 9.05
CA LEU A 52 -10.18 -19.57 8.40
C LEU A 52 -10.60 -18.28 7.68
N TRP A 53 -11.84 -18.22 7.20
CA TRP A 53 -12.38 -17.05 6.50
C TRP A 53 -12.25 -15.77 7.33
N PHE A 54 -12.58 -15.80 8.62
CA PHE A 54 -12.55 -14.63 9.51
C PHE A 54 -11.17 -13.97 9.67
N PRO A 55 -10.11 -14.69 10.10
CA PRO A 55 -8.78 -14.10 10.20
C PRO A 55 -8.16 -13.76 8.84
N LEU A 56 -8.58 -14.43 7.76
CA LEU A 56 -8.04 -14.21 6.41
C LEU A 56 -8.73 -13.08 5.63
N GLN A 57 -9.79 -12.46 6.17
CA GLN A 57 -10.37 -11.25 5.57
C GLN A 57 -9.35 -10.10 5.55
N GLY A 58 -8.46 -10.05 6.56
CA GLY A 58 -7.58 -8.90 6.76
C GLY A 58 -8.37 -7.59 6.99
N ASP A 59 -7.66 -6.46 6.94
CA ASP A 59 -8.28 -5.12 7.03
C ASP A 59 -8.89 -4.66 5.69
N PHE A 60 -8.73 -5.45 4.63
CA PHE A 60 -9.22 -5.15 3.30
C PHE A 60 -10.56 -5.85 3.10
N GLY A 61 -11.65 -5.07 3.18
CA GLY A 61 -13.01 -5.58 3.04
C GLY A 61 -13.24 -6.42 1.78
N VAL A 62 -14.25 -7.29 1.83
CA VAL A 62 -14.57 -8.21 0.74
C VAL A 62 -15.02 -7.45 -0.51
N PRO A 63 -14.45 -7.71 -1.71
CA PRO A 63 -15.03 -7.22 -2.95
C PRO A 63 -16.48 -7.68 -3.03
N GLN A 64 -17.46 -6.75 -2.99
CA GLN A 64 -18.89 -7.10 -2.89
C GLN A 64 -19.33 -8.09 -3.99
N ASP A 65 -18.73 -7.99 -5.17
CA ASP A 65 -18.97 -8.88 -6.31
C ASP A 65 -18.66 -10.35 -5.98
N SER A 66 -17.64 -10.62 -5.16
CA SER A 66 -17.25 -12.00 -4.77
C SER A 66 -18.25 -12.65 -3.79
N LEU A 67 -18.89 -11.86 -2.92
CA LEU A 67 -19.92 -12.37 -2.01
C LEU A 67 -21.16 -12.80 -2.77
N ILE A 68 -21.56 -12.02 -3.79
CA ILE A 68 -22.74 -12.31 -4.62
C ILE A 68 -22.61 -13.70 -5.26
N TRP A 69 -21.47 -14.00 -5.89
CA TRP A 69 -21.25 -15.31 -6.52
C TRP A 69 -21.23 -16.47 -5.53
N CYS A 70 -20.80 -16.24 -4.29
CA CYS A 70 -20.85 -17.25 -3.23
C CYS A 70 -22.29 -17.55 -2.81
N PHE A 71 -23.14 -16.52 -2.65
CA PHE A 71 -24.56 -16.72 -2.36
C PHE A 71 -25.31 -17.37 -3.52
N VAL A 72 -24.98 -17.01 -4.77
CA VAL A 72 -25.53 -17.65 -5.97
C VAL A 72 -25.16 -19.14 -6.02
N LEU A 73 -23.88 -19.48 -5.79
CA LEU A 73 -23.43 -20.87 -5.72
C LEU A 73 -24.12 -21.64 -4.60
N LEU A 74 -24.18 -21.07 -3.39
CA LEU A 74 -24.84 -21.69 -2.25
C LEU A 74 -26.32 -21.95 -2.54
N GLY A 75 -27.01 -20.97 -3.13
CA GLY A 75 -28.41 -21.09 -3.55
C GLY A 75 -28.62 -22.15 -4.63
N ALA A 76 -27.75 -22.20 -5.64
CA ALA A 76 -27.82 -23.20 -6.71
C ALA A 76 -27.58 -24.63 -6.18
N VAL A 77 -26.54 -24.83 -5.34
CA VAL A 77 -26.24 -26.13 -4.72
C VAL A 77 -27.39 -26.56 -3.79
N ALA A 78 -27.94 -25.64 -3.00
CA ALA A 78 -29.08 -25.93 -2.13
C ALA A 78 -30.33 -26.28 -2.93
N ALA A 79 -30.62 -25.58 -4.04
CA ALA A 79 -31.74 -25.87 -4.91
C ALA A 79 -31.61 -27.24 -5.59
N ILE A 80 -30.44 -27.55 -6.16
CA ILE A 80 -30.17 -28.86 -6.79
C ILE A 80 -30.26 -29.97 -5.73
N TRP A 81 -29.66 -29.77 -4.56
CA TRP A 81 -29.73 -30.74 -3.47
C TRP A 81 -31.17 -30.96 -3.00
N PHE A 82 -31.96 -29.90 -2.83
CA PHE A 82 -33.36 -29.98 -2.40
C PHE A 82 -34.23 -30.70 -3.44
N LEU A 83 -34.09 -30.35 -4.72
CA LEU A 83 -34.84 -30.99 -5.81
C LEU A 83 -34.47 -32.47 -5.95
N ALA A 84 -33.18 -32.81 -5.89
CA ALA A 84 -32.69 -34.19 -6.00
C ALA A 84 -32.89 -35.02 -4.72
N SER A 85 -33.14 -34.37 -3.58
CA SER A 85 -33.44 -35.01 -2.29
C SER A 85 -34.91 -35.41 -2.15
N ARG A 86 -35.80 -34.94 -3.04
CA ARG A 86 -37.20 -35.34 -3.03
C ARG A 86 -37.35 -36.85 -3.32
N PRO A 87 -38.31 -37.53 -2.67
CA PRO A 87 -38.64 -38.90 -3.01
C PRO A 87 -39.17 -38.98 -4.45
N GLY A 88 -38.58 -39.85 -5.27
CA GLY A 88 -38.91 -40.02 -6.70
C GLY A 88 -37.87 -40.87 -7.43
N GLU A 89 -38.21 -41.33 -8.64
CA GLU A 89 -37.44 -42.25 -9.50
C GLU A 89 -36.26 -41.58 -10.26
N GLY A 90 -36.01 -40.29 -10.03
CA GLY A 90 -34.99 -39.53 -10.74
C GLY A 90 -33.55 -39.98 -10.46
N SER A 91 -32.71 -40.03 -11.50
CA SER A 91 -31.27 -40.30 -11.36
C SER A 91 -30.57 -39.23 -10.51
N ARG A 92 -29.91 -39.65 -9.43
CA ARG A 92 -29.14 -38.78 -8.54
C ARG A 92 -27.70 -38.54 -9.00
N ILE A 93 -27.26 -39.26 -10.05
CA ILE A 93 -25.92 -39.14 -10.63
C ILE A 93 -25.76 -37.80 -11.37
N VAL A 94 -26.77 -37.38 -12.14
CA VAL A 94 -26.73 -36.12 -12.89
C VAL A 94 -26.64 -34.91 -11.94
N PRO A 95 -27.50 -34.77 -10.91
CA PRO A 95 -27.33 -33.75 -9.87
C PRO A 95 -25.96 -33.77 -9.18
N ALA A 96 -25.44 -34.96 -8.84
CA ALA A 96 -24.13 -35.10 -8.20
C ALA A 96 -22.98 -34.61 -9.11
N CYS A 97 -23.04 -34.92 -10.42
CA CYS A 97 -22.07 -34.43 -11.39
C CYS A 97 -22.15 -32.91 -11.57
N LEU A 98 -23.36 -32.34 -11.64
CA LEU A 98 -23.57 -30.90 -11.75
C LEU A 98 -23.01 -30.15 -10.54
N VAL A 99 -23.26 -30.65 -9.33
CA VAL A 99 -22.73 -30.04 -8.09
C VAL A 99 -21.22 -30.15 -8.03
N THR A 100 -20.64 -31.31 -8.36
CA THR A 100 -19.18 -31.49 -8.42
C THR A 100 -18.55 -30.50 -9.41
N ALA A 101 -19.08 -30.42 -10.63
CA ALA A 101 -18.58 -29.54 -11.67
C ALA A 101 -18.71 -28.06 -11.27
N GLY A 102 -19.86 -27.64 -10.75
CA GLY A 102 -20.09 -26.27 -10.30
C GLY A 102 -19.14 -25.84 -9.17
N CYS A 103 -18.99 -26.68 -8.14
CA CYS A 103 -18.08 -26.41 -7.03
C CYS A 103 -16.61 -26.38 -7.48
N ALA A 104 -16.20 -27.27 -8.39
CA ALA A 104 -14.83 -27.28 -8.93
C ALA A 104 -14.53 -26.04 -9.79
N VAL A 105 -15.46 -25.65 -10.67
CA VAL A 105 -15.34 -24.43 -11.48
C VAL A 105 -15.24 -23.19 -10.60
N MET A 106 -16.08 -23.10 -9.56
CA MET A 106 -16.04 -21.98 -8.63
C MET A 106 -14.74 -21.94 -7.83
N ALA A 107 -14.28 -23.07 -7.31
CA ALA A 107 -12.99 -23.13 -6.62
C ALA A 107 -11.83 -22.71 -7.55
N GLY A 108 -11.82 -23.18 -8.80
CA GLY A 108 -10.85 -22.78 -9.81
C GLY A 108 -10.89 -21.29 -10.14
N PHE A 109 -12.10 -20.72 -10.29
CA PHE A 109 -12.30 -19.28 -10.49
C PHE A 109 -11.75 -18.45 -9.31
N LEU A 110 -12.03 -18.87 -8.07
CA LEU A 110 -11.57 -18.19 -6.86
C LEU A 110 -10.06 -18.26 -6.68
N VAL A 111 -9.45 -19.42 -6.96
CA VAL A 111 -7.97 -19.57 -6.97
C VAL A 111 -7.36 -18.72 -8.08
N ASN A 112 -7.96 -18.70 -9.27
CA ASN A 112 -7.51 -17.83 -10.35
C ASN A 112 -7.62 -16.36 -9.98
N LEU A 113 -8.73 -15.93 -9.37
CA LEU A 113 -8.93 -14.55 -8.92
C LEU A 113 -7.91 -14.16 -7.85
N TRP A 114 -7.66 -15.05 -6.87
CA TRP A 114 -6.59 -14.90 -5.90
C TRP A 114 -5.23 -14.74 -6.59
N TRP A 115 -4.89 -15.62 -7.52
CA TRP A 115 -3.62 -15.59 -8.24
C TRP A 115 -3.45 -14.32 -9.06
N THR A 116 -4.47 -13.91 -9.81
CA THR A 116 -4.43 -12.67 -10.61
C THR A 116 -4.31 -11.44 -9.72
N THR A 117 -5.00 -11.42 -8.58
CA THR A 117 -4.92 -10.32 -7.62
C THR A 117 -3.53 -10.24 -7.00
N PHE A 118 -3.02 -11.38 -6.54
CA PHE A 118 -1.69 -11.50 -5.97
C PHE A 118 -0.61 -11.10 -6.98
N SER A 119 -0.68 -11.59 -8.21
CA SER A 119 0.31 -11.26 -9.26
C SER A 119 0.35 -9.78 -9.65
N ARG A 120 -0.78 -9.07 -9.52
CA ARG A 120 -0.91 -7.65 -9.93
C ARG A 120 -0.67 -6.65 -8.81
N SER A 121 -0.82 -7.06 -7.55
CA SER A 121 -0.81 -6.14 -6.40
C SER A 121 0.14 -6.58 -5.29
N SER A 122 0.63 -7.83 -5.34
CA SER A 122 1.42 -8.47 -4.29
C SER A 122 0.68 -8.65 -2.95
N PHE A 123 -0.65 -8.50 -2.95
CA PHE A 123 -1.52 -8.79 -1.81
C PHE A 123 -2.14 -10.17 -1.93
N SER A 124 -1.97 -11.01 -0.90
CA SER A 124 -2.73 -12.26 -0.83
C SER A 124 -4.09 -12.01 -0.18
N MET A 125 -5.16 -12.11 -0.98
CA MET A 125 -6.52 -12.23 -0.46
C MET A 125 -6.77 -13.68 0.04
N GLY A 126 -6.23 -14.03 1.21
CA GLY A 126 -6.33 -15.39 1.78
C GLY A 126 -7.78 -15.87 1.93
N MET A 127 -8.68 -14.91 2.13
CA MET A 127 -10.11 -15.12 2.13
C MET A 127 -10.63 -15.84 0.86
N LEU A 128 -10.18 -15.47 -0.35
CA LEU A 128 -10.57 -16.15 -1.59
C LEU A 128 -10.16 -17.63 -1.61
N LEU A 129 -9.00 -17.96 -1.02
CA LEU A 129 -8.54 -19.34 -0.86
C LEU A 129 -9.40 -20.13 0.14
N ALA A 130 -9.82 -19.49 1.24
CA ALA A 130 -10.78 -20.08 2.18
C ALA A 130 -12.15 -20.31 1.53
N GLN A 131 -12.60 -19.40 0.68
CA GLN A 131 -13.81 -19.55 -0.14
C GLN A 131 -13.72 -20.74 -1.12
N ALA A 132 -12.57 -20.88 -1.79
CA ALA A 132 -12.31 -22.01 -2.67
C ALA A 132 -12.33 -23.34 -1.89
N MET A 133 -11.72 -23.36 -0.70
CA MET A 133 -11.77 -24.49 0.22
C MET A 133 -13.22 -24.82 0.63
N ALA A 134 -14.03 -23.81 0.96
CA ALA A 134 -15.44 -23.99 1.30
C ALA A 134 -16.24 -24.59 0.14
N ALA A 135 -16.03 -24.11 -1.10
CA ALA A 135 -16.68 -24.65 -2.29
C ALA A 135 -16.33 -26.13 -2.52
N LEU A 136 -15.06 -26.51 -2.35
CA LEU A 136 -14.60 -27.90 -2.45
C LEU A 136 -15.23 -28.78 -1.35
N GLY A 137 -15.26 -28.30 -0.10
CA GLY A 137 -15.89 -29.00 1.03
C GLY A 137 -17.39 -29.22 0.81
N LEU A 138 -18.09 -28.17 0.38
CA LEU A 138 -19.52 -28.21 0.05
C LEU A 138 -19.80 -29.20 -1.08
N GLY A 139 -19.02 -29.15 -2.17
CA GLY A 139 -19.16 -30.06 -3.30
C GLY A 139 -18.91 -31.51 -2.93
N ALA A 140 -17.84 -31.80 -2.18
CA ALA A 140 -17.53 -33.14 -1.70
C ALA A 140 -18.63 -33.70 -0.78
N MET A 141 -19.14 -32.87 0.14
CA MET A 141 -20.21 -33.26 1.07
C MET A 141 -21.51 -33.59 0.33
N THR A 142 -21.97 -32.69 -0.53
CA THR A 142 -23.25 -32.81 -1.24
C THR A 142 -23.22 -33.91 -2.30
N THR A 143 -22.11 -34.06 -3.03
CA THR A 143 -21.93 -35.15 -4.01
C THR A 143 -21.90 -36.51 -3.32
N ALA A 144 -21.17 -36.64 -2.21
CA ALA A 144 -21.16 -37.86 -1.43
C ALA A 144 -22.56 -38.17 -0.84
N ASP A 145 -23.31 -37.16 -0.40
CA ASP A 145 -24.67 -37.35 0.09
C ASP A 145 -25.65 -37.80 -1.02
N LEU A 146 -25.62 -37.14 -2.18
CA LEU A 146 -26.48 -37.47 -3.33
C LEU A 146 -26.17 -38.87 -3.89
N THR A 147 -24.90 -39.25 -3.95
CA THR A 147 -24.48 -40.59 -4.37
C THR A 147 -24.89 -41.66 -3.35
N LEU A 148 -24.74 -41.41 -2.04
CA LEU A 148 -25.25 -42.31 -1.00
C LEU A 148 -26.78 -42.47 -1.07
N ARG A 149 -27.53 -41.38 -1.33
CA ARG A 149 -28.98 -41.45 -1.57
C ARG A 149 -29.34 -42.18 -2.86
N GLY A 150 -28.50 -42.08 -3.89
CA GLY A 150 -28.60 -42.86 -5.12
C GLY A 150 -28.46 -44.35 -4.86
N ILE A 151 -27.43 -44.73 -4.11
CA ILE A 151 -27.19 -46.12 -3.68
C ILE A 151 -28.35 -46.62 -2.81
N ARG A 152 -28.83 -45.81 -1.85
CA ARG A 152 -30.01 -46.13 -1.02
C ARG A 152 -31.22 -46.50 -1.86
N HIS A 153 -31.50 -45.71 -2.90
CA HIS A 153 -32.62 -45.95 -3.79
C HIS A 153 -32.41 -47.18 -4.66
N SER A 154 -31.19 -47.45 -5.14
CA SER A 154 -30.92 -48.70 -5.88
C SER A 154 -31.01 -49.96 -5.02
N LEU A 155 -30.91 -49.82 -3.70
CA LEU A 155 -31.01 -50.89 -2.71
C LEU A 155 -32.40 -50.99 -2.07
N ASP A 156 -33.36 -50.15 -2.47
CA ASP A 156 -34.70 -50.01 -1.86
C ASP A 156 -34.66 -49.93 -0.32
N SER A 157 -33.63 -49.31 0.24
CA SER A 157 -33.44 -49.26 1.70
C SER A 157 -34.26 -48.13 2.32
N ILE A 158 -34.91 -48.42 3.46
CA ILE A 158 -35.75 -47.47 4.18
C ILE A 158 -34.86 -46.39 4.83
N PRO A 159 -35.20 -45.09 4.69
CA PRO A 159 -34.47 -44.02 5.36
C PRO A 159 -34.37 -44.23 6.87
N GLY A 160 -33.15 -44.19 7.42
CA GLY A 160 -32.89 -44.33 8.86
C GLY A 160 -32.65 -45.76 9.35
N ASP A 161 -32.81 -46.77 8.51
CA ASP A 161 -32.55 -48.18 8.84
C ASP A 161 -31.04 -48.45 9.07
N PHE A 162 -30.71 -49.57 9.71
CA PHE A 162 -29.32 -49.96 9.99
C PHE A 162 -28.50 -50.09 8.69
N ASP A 163 -29.14 -50.60 7.63
CA ASP A 163 -28.56 -50.79 6.31
C ASP A 163 -28.65 -49.54 5.41
N ASP A 164 -29.21 -48.42 5.89
CA ASP A 164 -29.32 -47.17 5.12
C ASP A 164 -27.90 -46.63 4.79
N PRO A 165 -27.45 -46.66 3.53
CA PRO A 165 -26.11 -46.21 3.16
C PRO A 165 -25.92 -44.70 3.41
N ALA A 166 -26.98 -43.89 3.40
CA ALA A 166 -26.96 -42.45 3.63
C ALA A 166 -27.08 -42.04 5.12
N ARG A 167 -27.25 -42.98 6.05
CA ARG A 167 -27.35 -42.71 7.50
C ARG A 167 -26.20 -41.84 8.03
N ILE A 168 -26.52 -40.91 8.94
CA ILE A 168 -25.57 -39.92 9.49
C ILE A 168 -24.81 -40.46 10.72
N HIS A 169 -25.34 -41.47 11.41
CA HIS A 169 -24.69 -42.07 12.58
C HIS A 169 -23.48 -42.94 12.22
N PRO A 170 -22.41 -42.94 13.05
CA PRO A 170 -21.38 -43.97 12.97
C PRO A 170 -22.05 -45.34 13.15
N LEU A 171 -21.54 -46.36 12.45
CA LEU A 171 -21.94 -47.75 12.70
C LEU A 171 -21.82 -48.00 14.21
N SER A 172 -22.93 -48.06 14.93
CA SER A 172 -22.94 -48.84 16.17
C SER A 172 -22.50 -50.23 15.75
N PRO A 173 -21.51 -50.85 16.42
CA PRO A 173 -21.26 -52.26 16.20
C PRO A 173 -22.62 -52.94 16.40
N GLY A 174 -23.09 -53.60 15.34
CA GLY A 174 -24.35 -54.33 15.38
C GLY A 174 -24.33 -55.23 16.61
N LYS A 175 -25.49 -55.36 17.24
CA LYS A 175 -25.74 -56.34 18.29
C LYS A 175 -25.11 -57.67 17.90
N GLN A 176 -23.97 -57.96 18.52
CA GLN A 176 -23.34 -59.27 18.42
C GLN A 176 -24.03 -60.09 19.49
N ASP A 177 -24.97 -60.94 19.06
CA ASP A 177 -25.33 -62.06 19.90
C ASP A 177 -24.04 -62.85 20.18
N SER A 178 -23.64 -62.82 21.46
CA SER A 178 -22.67 -63.69 22.14
C SER A 178 -21.31 -63.93 21.45
N ASP A 179 -20.28 -63.14 21.83
CA ASP A 179 -18.96 -63.66 22.28
C ASP A 179 -18.03 -62.54 22.84
N PRO A 180 -17.08 -62.85 23.77
CA PRO A 180 -16.47 -61.92 24.74
C PRO A 180 -15.28 -61.04 24.23
N PRO A 181 -14.85 -60.01 25.01
CA PRO A 181 -14.05 -58.89 24.51
C PRO A 181 -12.54 -59.16 24.51
N TRP A 182 -11.89 -59.06 23.36
CA TRP A 182 -10.43 -58.99 23.25
C TRP A 182 -9.95 -57.58 22.86
N PRO A 183 -9.20 -56.86 23.73
CA PRO A 183 -8.57 -55.60 23.38
C PRO A 183 -7.21 -55.86 22.71
N GLY A 184 -7.21 -56.03 21.38
CA GLY A 184 -5.97 -56.14 20.61
C GLY A 184 -5.42 -54.77 20.16
N PRO A 185 -4.09 -54.59 20.04
CA PRO A 185 -3.45 -53.33 19.59
C PRO A 185 -3.88 -52.86 18.19
N ALA A 186 -4.47 -53.74 17.39
CA ALA A 186 -5.02 -53.43 16.06
C ALA A 186 -6.32 -52.60 16.09
N GLY A 187 -7.07 -52.59 17.21
CA GLY A 187 -8.33 -51.85 17.33
C GLY A 187 -8.13 -50.34 17.41
N ASN A 188 -7.12 -49.91 18.18
CA ASN A 188 -6.73 -48.50 18.28
C ASN A 188 -6.07 -48.03 16.98
N GLY A 189 -5.17 -48.81 16.38
CA GLY A 189 -4.56 -48.48 15.09
C GLY A 189 -5.55 -48.32 13.94
N ARG A 190 -6.60 -49.15 13.88
CA ARG A 190 -7.68 -49.03 12.88
C ARG A 190 -8.61 -47.85 13.13
N ARG A 191 -8.89 -47.48 14.39
CA ARG A 191 -9.65 -46.25 14.72
C ARG A 191 -8.84 -45.00 14.38
N THR A 192 -7.58 -44.93 14.82
CA THR A 192 -6.67 -43.83 14.52
C THR A 192 -6.46 -43.68 13.02
N GLY A 193 -6.23 -44.76 12.28
CA GLY A 193 -6.10 -44.72 10.82
C GLY A 193 -7.35 -44.22 10.10
N ARG A 194 -8.56 -44.51 10.63
CA ARG A 194 -9.83 -43.99 10.06
C ARG A 194 -10.00 -42.50 10.33
N ILE A 195 -9.64 -42.03 11.53
CA ILE A 195 -9.70 -40.61 11.91
C ILE A 195 -8.67 -39.81 11.09
N VAL A 196 -7.45 -40.32 10.97
CA VAL A 196 -6.38 -39.71 10.16
C VAL A 196 -6.81 -39.60 8.70
N LEU A 197 -7.37 -40.65 8.10
CA LEU A 197 -7.80 -40.61 6.70
C LEU A 197 -8.96 -39.63 6.46
N THR A 198 -9.84 -39.42 7.44
CA THR A 198 -10.92 -38.43 7.33
C THR A 198 -10.46 -36.99 7.51
N LEU A 199 -9.46 -36.75 8.37
CA LEU A 199 -8.97 -35.40 8.67
C LEU A 199 -7.80 -34.97 7.79
N ALA A 200 -7.04 -35.91 7.22
CA ALA A 200 -5.88 -35.61 6.39
C ALA A 200 -6.18 -34.65 5.22
N PRO A 201 -7.28 -34.83 4.43
CA PRO A 201 -7.61 -33.88 3.36
C PRO A 201 -7.86 -32.45 3.90
N THR A 202 -8.52 -32.33 5.05
CA THR A 202 -8.78 -31.04 5.71
C THR A 202 -7.48 -30.38 6.15
N VAL A 203 -6.59 -31.13 6.80
CA VAL A 203 -5.29 -30.63 7.27
C VAL A 203 -4.42 -30.21 6.09
N VAL A 204 -4.33 -31.03 5.04
CA VAL A 204 -3.55 -30.70 3.83
C VAL A 204 -4.08 -29.44 3.17
N LEU A 205 -5.39 -29.32 2.99
CA LEU A 205 -5.98 -28.14 2.37
C LEU A 205 -5.79 -26.88 3.24
N ALA A 206 -5.90 -27.01 4.56
CA ALA A 206 -5.64 -25.90 5.49
C ALA A 206 -4.18 -25.44 5.44
N LEU A 207 -3.24 -26.39 5.39
CA LEU A 207 -1.81 -26.11 5.21
C LEU A 207 -1.53 -25.46 3.85
N LEU A 208 -2.20 -25.89 2.78
CA LEU A 208 -2.07 -25.25 1.47
C LEU A 208 -2.58 -23.81 1.48
N VAL A 209 -3.75 -23.55 2.08
CA VAL A 209 -4.26 -22.18 2.23
C VAL A 209 -3.30 -21.31 3.04
N ALA A 210 -2.81 -21.84 4.17
CA ALA A 210 -1.82 -21.12 4.97
C ALA A 210 -0.52 -20.87 4.20
N ALA A 211 0.00 -21.87 3.47
CA ALA A 211 1.21 -21.74 2.67
C ALA A 211 1.03 -20.70 1.55
N PHE A 212 -0.07 -20.74 0.81
CA PHE A 212 -0.35 -19.77 -0.25
C PHE A 212 -0.68 -18.37 0.28
N HIS A 213 -1.21 -18.25 1.50
CA HIS A 213 -1.47 -16.95 2.10
C HIS A 213 -0.24 -16.30 2.74
N PHE A 214 0.55 -17.06 3.50
CA PHE A 214 1.66 -16.52 4.29
C PHE A 214 3.01 -16.66 3.62
N VAL A 215 3.23 -17.75 2.87
CA VAL A 215 4.55 -18.07 2.31
C VAL A 215 4.67 -17.61 0.86
N ALA A 216 3.68 -17.89 0.01
CA ALA A 216 3.74 -17.51 -1.41
C ALA A 216 3.96 -15.99 -1.63
N PRO A 217 3.40 -15.08 -0.81
CA PRO A 217 3.68 -13.64 -0.92
C PRO A 217 5.10 -13.22 -0.55
N ALA A 218 5.77 -13.99 0.31
CA ALA A 218 7.14 -13.69 0.73
C ALA A 218 8.19 -14.16 -0.29
N ILE A 219 7.92 -15.25 -1.03
CA ILE A 219 8.85 -15.83 -2.01
C ILE A 219 9.38 -14.83 -3.06
N PRO A 220 8.54 -13.97 -3.68
CA PRO A 220 9.03 -13.00 -4.66
C PRO A 220 9.67 -11.75 -4.04
N VAL A 221 9.52 -11.52 -2.72
CA VAL A 221 10.05 -10.32 -2.07
C VAL A 221 11.56 -10.45 -1.91
N SER A 222 12.30 -9.51 -2.48
CA SER A 222 13.74 -9.40 -2.29
C SER A 222 14.00 -8.29 -1.27
N HIS A 223 14.57 -8.65 -0.13
CA HIS A 223 14.87 -7.72 0.95
C HIS A 223 16.29 -7.92 1.43
N THR A 224 17.11 -6.89 1.31
CA THR A 224 18.45 -6.83 1.88
C THR A 224 18.46 -5.81 3.00
N THR A 225 19.10 -6.14 4.12
CA THR A 225 19.30 -5.25 5.26
C THR A 225 20.78 -5.20 5.60
N VAL A 226 21.22 -4.09 6.19
CA VAL A 226 22.56 -3.94 6.72
C VAL A 226 22.52 -3.75 8.25
N PRO A 227 23.58 -4.12 8.97
CA PRO A 227 23.75 -3.69 10.35
C PRO A 227 23.69 -2.16 10.46
N ALA A 228 23.32 -1.64 11.63
CA ALA A 228 23.44 -0.22 11.88
C ALA A 228 24.94 0.17 11.77
N PRO A 229 25.27 1.28 11.09
CA PRO A 229 26.65 1.72 10.96
C PRO A 229 27.24 2.08 12.33
N ASP A 230 28.54 1.83 12.48
CA ASP A 230 29.29 2.28 13.66
C ASP A 230 29.53 3.79 13.58
N GLY A 231 29.09 4.53 14.60
CA GLY A 231 29.25 5.98 14.69
C GLY A 231 28.06 6.79 14.17
N ASP A 232 28.20 8.11 14.23
CA ASP A 232 27.12 9.03 13.84
C ASP A 232 26.97 9.10 12.31
N PRO A 233 25.73 9.18 11.79
CA PRO A 233 25.51 9.38 10.36
C PRO A 233 26.19 10.64 9.83
N PRO A 234 26.55 10.68 8.52
CA PRO A 234 27.12 11.87 7.91
C PRO A 234 26.27 13.12 8.13
N ALA A 235 26.91 14.28 8.28
CA ALA A 235 26.17 15.54 8.31
C ALA A 235 25.63 15.89 6.92
N ARG A 236 24.55 16.68 6.86
CA ARG A 236 24.10 17.30 5.61
C ARG A 236 25.17 18.31 5.13
N PRO A 237 25.54 18.33 3.85
CA PRO A 237 26.48 19.33 3.34
C PRO A 237 25.88 20.74 3.44
N THR A 238 26.70 21.69 3.89
CA THR A 238 26.34 23.12 3.99
C THR A 238 26.90 23.96 2.84
N SER A 239 27.60 23.32 1.90
CA SER A 239 28.23 23.92 0.72
C SER A 239 28.14 22.94 -0.45
N ILE A 240 28.33 23.42 -1.66
CA ILE A 240 28.35 22.59 -2.89
C ILE A 240 29.80 22.43 -3.34
N GLY A 241 30.23 21.19 -3.58
CA GLY A 241 31.54 20.90 -4.15
C GLY A 241 31.60 21.13 -5.66
N THR A 242 32.81 21.18 -6.21
CA THR A 242 33.04 21.46 -7.63
C THR A 242 33.00 20.21 -8.53
N GLY A 243 33.02 19.02 -7.94
CA GLY A 243 33.15 17.74 -8.65
C GLY A 243 32.04 16.75 -8.32
N VAL A 244 31.85 15.79 -9.23
CA VAL A 244 30.96 14.64 -9.04
C VAL A 244 31.78 13.51 -8.40
N ALA A 245 31.32 13.00 -7.26
CA ALA A 245 31.93 11.86 -6.57
C ALA A 245 31.60 10.55 -7.31
N TRP A 246 30.34 10.38 -7.73
CA TRP A 246 29.86 9.21 -8.46
C TRP A 246 28.65 9.55 -9.32
N SER A 247 28.39 8.71 -10.32
CA SER A 247 27.16 8.79 -11.11
C SER A 247 26.52 7.41 -11.27
N ARG A 248 25.18 7.37 -11.37
CA ARG A 248 24.44 6.11 -11.47
C ARG A 248 23.17 6.27 -12.29
N ASP A 249 22.93 5.31 -13.17
CA ASP A 249 21.69 5.19 -13.94
C ASP A 249 20.62 4.44 -13.14
N ILE A 250 19.45 5.04 -13.00
CA ILE A 250 18.29 4.52 -12.25
C ILE A 250 17.07 4.42 -13.18
N PRO A 251 16.79 3.20 -13.68
CA PRO A 251 15.57 2.93 -14.44
C PRO A 251 14.33 3.12 -13.56
N GLY A 252 13.31 3.78 -14.11
CA GLY A 252 12.01 3.91 -13.44
C GLY A 252 12.03 4.62 -12.08
N LEU A 253 12.95 5.57 -11.86
CA LEU A 253 12.96 6.43 -10.67
C LEU A 253 11.59 7.12 -10.49
N LEU A 254 11.05 7.02 -9.28
CA LEU A 254 9.82 7.69 -8.86
C LEU A 254 10.11 8.86 -7.94
N GLU A 255 11.00 8.69 -6.94
CA GLU A 255 11.37 9.76 -6.01
C GLU A 255 12.74 9.49 -5.36
N VAL A 256 13.39 10.56 -4.91
CA VAL A 256 14.55 10.54 -4.02
C VAL A 256 14.19 11.28 -2.74
N ALA A 257 14.48 10.67 -1.59
CA ALA A 257 14.31 11.28 -0.27
C ALA A 257 15.63 11.23 0.51
N ALA A 258 15.73 12.07 1.54
CA ALA A 258 16.86 12.07 2.45
C ALA A 258 16.59 11.12 3.63
N GLY A 259 17.35 10.02 3.70
CA GLY A 259 17.40 9.17 4.90
C GLY A 259 18.34 9.75 5.96
N ALA A 260 18.58 8.99 7.03
CA ALA A 260 19.44 9.42 8.13
C ALA A 260 20.94 9.39 7.78
N ALA A 261 21.39 8.47 6.90
CA ALA A 261 22.80 8.35 6.51
C ALA A 261 23.09 8.65 5.03
N GLY A 262 22.07 8.90 4.22
CA GLY A 262 22.26 9.13 2.79
C GLY A 262 20.96 9.16 2.01
N PRO A 263 21.03 9.11 0.67
CA PRO A 263 19.85 9.11 -0.18
C PRO A 263 19.10 7.78 -0.14
N VAL A 264 17.77 7.88 -0.10
CA VAL A 264 16.84 6.77 -0.29
C VAL A 264 16.11 7.00 -1.61
N ILE A 265 16.18 6.03 -2.51
CA ILE A 265 15.56 6.09 -3.83
C ILE A 265 14.36 5.14 -3.89
N LEU A 266 13.27 5.60 -4.51
CA LEU A 266 12.14 4.76 -4.88
C LEU A 266 12.09 4.65 -6.41
N THR A 267 11.95 3.42 -6.90
CA THR A 267 11.77 3.10 -8.31
C THR A 267 10.47 2.33 -8.50
N LYS A 268 10.04 2.14 -9.75
CA LYS A 268 8.93 1.22 -10.08
C LYS A 268 9.13 -0.20 -9.53
N GLU A 269 10.38 -0.61 -9.30
CA GLU A 269 10.73 -1.95 -8.86
C GLU A 269 10.88 -2.10 -7.33
N GLY A 270 11.08 -1.01 -6.59
CA GLY A 270 11.51 -1.11 -5.19
C GLY A 270 12.12 0.16 -4.63
N ILE A 271 12.35 0.13 -3.32
CA ILE A 271 13.04 1.16 -2.55
C ILE A 271 14.45 0.68 -2.18
N ALA A 272 15.43 1.59 -2.17
CA ALA A 272 16.80 1.29 -1.76
C ALA A 272 17.48 2.50 -1.13
N ALA A 273 18.37 2.29 -0.16
CA ALA A 273 19.32 3.31 0.26
C ALA A 273 20.64 3.16 -0.50
N LEU A 274 21.27 4.29 -0.81
CA LEU A 274 22.59 4.32 -1.42
C LEU A 274 23.63 4.85 -0.44
N ASP A 275 24.85 4.35 -0.57
CA ASP A 275 26.01 4.88 0.11
C ASP A 275 26.34 6.27 -0.47
N PRO A 276 26.47 7.31 0.36
CA PRO A 276 26.77 8.63 -0.15
C PRO A 276 28.18 8.77 -0.75
N GLY A 277 29.15 7.97 -0.31
CA GLY A 277 30.53 8.02 -0.77
C GLY A 277 30.71 7.52 -2.20
N ASP A 278 30.07 6.42 -2.57
CA ASP A 278 30.29 5.75 -3.87
C ASP A 278 29.02 5.45 -4.69
N GLY A 279 27.82 5.67 -4.12
CA GLY A 279 26.54 5.43 -4.78
C GLY A 279 26.14 3.95 -4.87
N SER A 280 26.87 3.04 -4.21
CA SER A 280 26.51 1.63 -4.09
C SER A 280 25.22 1.44 -3.28
N THR A 281 24.53 0.32 -3.46
CA THR A 281 23.30 0.05 -2.71
C THR A 281 23.64 -0.56 -1.35
N LEU A 282 23.21 0.11 -0.27
CA LEU A 282 23.39 -0.38 1.10
C LEU A 282 22.35 -1.46 1.41
N TRP A 283 21.07 -1.10 1.32
CA TRP A 283 19.94 -1.99 1.53
C TRP A 283 18.89 -1.75 0.46
N SER A 284 18.03 -2.75 0.23
CA SER A 284 16.98 -2.67 -0.78
C SER A 284 15.78 -3.52 -0.39
N TYR A 285 14.59 -3.04 -0.76
CA TYR A 285 13.35 -3.76 -0.62
C TYR A 285 12.58 -3.69 -1.93
N ARG A 286 12.36 -4.86 -2.53
CA ARG A 286 11.62 -5.06 -3.77
C ARG A 286 10.48 -6.04 -3.53
N ARG A 287 9.28 -5.61 -3.87
CA ARG A 287 8.07 -6.43 -3.87
C ARG A 287 7.54 -6.49 -5.31
N PRO A 288 7.76 -7.59 -6.05
CA PRO A 288 7.37 -7.67 -7.46
C PRO A 288 5.88 -7.48 -7.68
N GLY A 289 5.52 -6.64 -8.64
CA GLY A 289 4.13 -6.27 -8.94
C GLY A 289 3.56 -5.17 -8.04
N ALA A 290 4.34 -4.63 -7.09
CA ALA A 290 3.90 -3.53 -6.26
C ALA A 290 3.71 -2.26 -7.09
N ARG A 291 2.54 -1.63 -6.96
CA ARG A 291 2.27 -0.32 -7.55
C ARG A 291 2.30 0.75 -6.47
N TYR A 292 3.31 1.61 -6.50
CA TYR A 292 3.46 2.68 -5.52
C TYR A 292 2.45 3.81 -5.77
N THR A 293 1.85 4.32 -4.70
CA THR A 293 0.88 5.42 -4.75
C THR A 293 1.52 6.72 -4.26
N ARG A 294 1.19 7.83 -4.92
CA ARG A 294 1.55 9.17 -4.45
C ARG A 294 0.70 9.50 -3.23
N ILE A 295 1.36 9.74 -2.10
CA ILE A 295 0.74 10.02 -0.79
C ILE A 295 0.27 11.47 -0.74
N ALA A 296 1.14 12.42 -1.11
CA ALA A 296 0.79 13.84 -1.16
C ALA A 296 0.47 14.23 -2.61
N GLN A 297 -0.84 14.35 -2.91
CA GLN A 297 -1.52 14.91 -4.08
C GLN A 297 -1.63 16.44 -4.11
N SER A 298 -1.00 17.17 -5.04
CA SER A 298 -1.56 18.43 -5.53
C SER A 298 -2.07 18.30 -6.95
N TYR A 299 -2.99 19.20 -7.31
CA TYR A 299 -3.74 19.15 -8.55
C TYR A 299 -2.83 19.41 -9.75
N GLY A 300 -2.28 18.32 -10.31
CA GLY A 300 -1.50 18.31 -11.55
C GLY A 300 -0.29 17.39 -11.47
N ASP A 301 0.03 16.68 -12.56
CA ASP A 301 1.20 15.77 -12.66
C ASP A 301 2.57 16.45 -12.50
N ASN A 302 2.58 17.78 -12.33
CA ASN A 302 3.78 18.61 -12.21
C ASN A 302 3.72 19.59 -11.02
N GLY A 303 2.75 19.46 -10.11
CA GLY A 303 2.66 20.28 -8.91
C GLY A 303 3.74 19.92 -7.87
N PRO A 304 4.17 20.88 -7.01
CA PRO A 304 5.15 20.66 -5.94
C PRO A 304 4.71 19.66 -4.85
N VAL A 305 3.49 19.11 -4.94
CA VAL A 305 2.98 18.04 -4.09
C VAL A 305 2.69 16.79 -4.94
N ASN A 306 3.72 15.97 -5.15
CA ASN A 306 3.60 14.64 -5.77
C ASN A 306 4.66 13.71 -5.17
N SER A 307 4.48 13.35 -3.89
CA SER A 307 5.47 12.55 -3.14
C SER A 307 4.95 11.15 -2.84
N TYR A 308 5.80 10.15 -3.09
CA TYR A 308 5.64 8.72 -2.78
C TYR A 308 6.25 8.34 -1.42
N LEU A 309 7.24 9.10 -0.94
CA LEU A 309 7.99 8.85 0.29
C LEU A 309 7.73 9.94 1.34
N ILE A 310 7.46 9.52 2.57
CA ILE A 310 7.47 10.43 3.73
C ILE A 310 8.56 9.97 4.67
N THR A 311 9.50 10.85 5.00
CA THR A 311 10.55 10.59 5.98
C THR A 311 10.17 11.20 7.33
N SER A 312 10.51 10.55 8.44
CA SER A 312 10.34 11.14 9.78
C SER A 312 11.19 12.42 9.92
N PRO A 313 10.88 13.31 10.88
CA PRO A 313 11.65 14.54 11.11
C PRO A 313 13.15 14.27 11.29
N ASN A 314 13.51 13.30 12.14
CA ASN A 314 14.87 12.81 12.32
C ASN A 314 15.43 11.94 11.17
N ARG A 315 14.66 11.74 10.09
CA ARG A 315 14.98 10.93 8.89
C ARG A 315 15.27 9.45 9.15
N ARG A 316 15.08 8.96 10.36
CA ARG A 316 15.36 7.57 10.74
C ARG A 316 14.40 6.59 10.10
N HIS A 317 13.17 7.01 9.82
CA HIS A 317 12.15 6.17 9.20
C HIS A 317 11.69 6.78 7.88
N VAL A 318 11.34 5.92 6.92
CA VAL A 318 10.68 6.30 5.68
C VAL A 318 9.45 5.43 5.45
N ALA A 319 8.33 6.06 5.12
CA ALA A 319 7.08 5.40 4.79
C ALA A 319 6.78 5.53 3.29
N LEU A 320 6.21 4.47 2.72
CA LEU A 320 5.71 4.41 1.35
C LEU A 320 4.37 3.68 1.32
N ALA A 321 3.53 3.97 0.33
CA ALA A 321 2.24 3.32 0.15
C ALA A 321 2.20 2.47 -1.13
N ILE A 322 1.79 1.20 -0.99
CA ILE A 322 1.50 0.30 -2.11
C ILE A 322 -0.01 0.26 -2.31
N ALA A 323 -0.47 0.46 -3.55
CA ALA A 323 -1.88 0.33 -3.91
C ALA A 323 -2.33 -1.12 -3.77
N GLY A 324 -3.41 -1.32 -3.02
CA GLY A 324 -4.12 -2.59 -2.96
C GLY A 324 -4.84 -2.92 -4.27
N PRO A 325 -5.45 -4.12 -4.33
CA PRO A 325 -6.33 -4.52 -5.43
C PRO A 325 -7.45 -3.51 -5.64
N GLN A 326 -7.64 -3.05 -6.87
CA GLN A 326 -8.75 -2.14 -7.22
C GLN A 326 -9.91 -2.92 -7.86
N ASP A 327 -11.12 -2.65 -7.38
CA ASP A 327 -12.36 -3.07 -8.03
C ASP A 327 -12.58 -2.20 -9.27
N LYS A 328 -11.92 -2.58 -10.36
CA LYS A 328 -11.93 -1.98 -11.72
C LYS A 328 -11.04 -0.75 -11.90
N GLU A 329 -10.36 -0.78 -13.04
CA GLU A 329 -9.70 0.33 -13.74
C GLU A 329 -10.77 1.35 -14.15
N LYS A 330 -11.29 2.11 -13.18
CA LYS A 330 -12.00 3.35 -13.49
C LYS A 330 -10.96 4.44 -13.49
N ASP A 331 -10.72 4.99 -14.67
CA ASP A 331 -9.93 6.20 -14.94
C ASP A 331 -10.49 7.47 -14.28
N SER A 332 -11.26 7.36 -13.19
CA SER A 332 -11.77 8.51 -12.49
C SER A 332 -10.82 8.89 -11.37
N TYR A 333 -10.39 10.15 -11.39
CA TYR A 333 -9.73 10.88 -10.32
C TYR A 333 -10.44 10.75 -8.94
N SER A 334 -11.63 10.13 -8.86
CA SER A 334 -12.46 9.96 -7.66
C SER A 334 -12.31 8.59 -6.98
N SER A 335 -11.10 8.06 -6.80
CA SER A 335 -10.91 6.81 -6.05
C SER A 335 -10.94 7.04 -4.53
N GLU A 336 -12.14 7.33 -4.03
CA GLU A 336 -12.43 7.66 -2.63
C GLU A 336 -12.37 6.46 -1.67
N ASN A 337 -11.97 5.26 -2.12
CA ASN A 337 -11.97 4.02 -1.33
C ASN A 337 -10.79 3.08 -1.66
N ASN A 338 -9.62 3.60 -2.04
CA ASN A 338 -8.48 2.73 -2.30
C ASN A 338 -7.87 2.22 -0.99
N ASN A 339 -7.76 0.90 -0.92
CA ASN A 339 -7.01 0.20 0.10
C ASN A 339 -5.51 0.31 -0.20
N HIS A 340 -4.71 0.61 0.82
CA HIS A 340 -3.26 0.73 0.72
C HIS A 340 -2.56 -0.12 1.76
N LEU A 341 -1.34 -0.57 1.45
CA LEU A 341 -0.37 -1.05 2.43
C LEU A 341 0.69 0.01 2.61
N VAL A 342 0.74 0.59 3.80
CA VAL A 342 1.80 1.51 4.18
C VAL A 342 2.93 0.67 4.76
N ILE A 343 4.11 0.74 4.17
CA ILE A 343 5.32 0.07 4.66
C ILE A 343 6.23 1.13 5.23
N VAL A 344 6.77 0.86 6.42
CA VAL A 344 7.75 1.73 7.07
C VAL A 344 9.08 1.01 7.21
N LEU A 345 10.16 1.66 6.78
CA LEU A 345 11.51 1.15 6.85
C LEU A 345 12.41 2.07 7.68
N ASP A 346 13.29 1.48 8.48
CA ASP A 346 14.43 2.15 9.08
C ASP A 346 15.44 2.48 7.97
N THR A 347 15.80 3.76 7.81
CA THR A 347 16.61 4.23 6.69
C THR A 347 18.09 3.89 6.82
N LEU A 348 18.58 3.54 8.02
CA LEU A 348 19.97 3.13 8.23
C LEU A 348 20.19 1.66 7.90
N THR A 349 19.23 0.81 8.28
CA THR A 349 19.38 -0.65 8.23
C THR A 349 18.56 -1.30 7.13
N GLY A 350 17.54 -0.62 6.61
CA GLY A 350 16.56 -1.17 5.69
C GLY A 350 15.55 -2.11 6.34
N ARG A 351 15.54 -2.25 7.68
CA ARG A 351 14.58 -3.10 8.38
C ARG A 351 13.17 -2.54 8.25
N ILE A 352 12.21 -3.40 7.96
CA ILE A 352 10.79 -3.04 7.99
C ILE A 352 10.37 -2.96 9.46
N THR A 353 9.90 -1.80 9.90
CA THR A 353 9.44 -1.59 11.27
C THR A 353 7.93 -1.73 11.40
N GLY A 354 7.19 -1.65 10.30
CA GLY A 354 5.76 -1.89 10.27
C GLY A 354 5.19 -2.04 8.86
N GLU A 355 4.18 -2.89 8.74
CA GLU A 355 3.29 -2.97 7.58
C GLU A 355 1.85 -2.69 8.05
N HIS A 356 1.26 -1.61 7.56
CA HIS A 356 -0.02 -1.09 8.03
C HIS A 356 -1.04 -1.03 6.88
N PRO A 357 -2.02 -1.93 6.86
CA PRO A 357 -3.20 -1.77 6.04
C PRO A 357 -3.90 -0.45 6.37
N SER A 358 -4.24 0.34 5.35
CA SER A 358 -4.86 1.65 5.51
C SER A 358 -5.96 1.85 4.47
N THR A 359 -7.11 2.32 4.93
CA THR A 359 -8.15 2.90 4.06
C THR A 359 -7.79 4.37 3.84
N GLY A 360 -7.32 4.73 2.65
CA GLY A 360 -6.84 6.08 2.35
C GLY A 360 -5.37 6.34 2.70
N LEU A 361 -4.91 7.57 2.44
CA LEU A 361 -3.50 7.97 2.40
C LEU A 361 -3.11 9.05 3.40
N ARG A 362 -3.90 9.25 4.48
CA ARG A 362 -3.48 10.12 5.58
C ARG A 362 -2.29 9.51 6.30
N ILE A 363 -1.09 9.96 5.93
CA ILE A 363 0.18 9.45 6.45
C ILE A 363 1.00 10.61 7.01
N GLN A 364 1.36 10.50 8.28
CA GLN A 364 2.28 11.41 8.96
C GLN A 364 3.26 10.64 9.83
N LEU A 365 4.47 11.18 9.98
CA LEU A 365 5.52 10.61 10.81
C LEU A 365 5.98 11.61 11.86
N THR A 366 6.04 11.17 13.11
CA THR A 366 6.92 11.76 14.13
C THR A 366 8.22 10.97 14.19
N ASP A 367 8.99 11.13 15.27
CA ASP A 367 10.17 10.29 15.50
C ASP A 367 9.82 8.90 16.02
N SER A 368 8.62 8.71 16.57
CA SER A 368 8.22 7.48 17.27
C SER A 368 6.91 6.86 16.80
N VAL A 369 6.07 7.62 16.07
CA VAL A 369 4.73 7.20 15.64
C VAL A 369 4.54 7.45 14.14
N ILE A 370 3.89 6.50 13.47
CA ILE A 370 3.23 6.73 12.18
C ILE A 370 1.72 6.82 12.39
N LEU A 371 1.11 7.87 11.86
CA LEU A 371 -0.34 7.98 11.72
C LEU A 371 -0.71 7.48 10.33
N THR A 372 -1.48 6.38 10.25
CA THR A 372 -2.06 5.87 9.00
C THR A 372 -3.58 5.88 9.10
N GLY A 373 -4.23 6.69 8.25
CA GLY A 373 -5.66 6.97 8.41
C GLY A 373 -5.90 7.66 9.74
N ASN A 374 -6.65 7.01 10.64
CA ASN A 374 -6.93 7.51 11.99
C ASN A 374 -6.21 6.73 13.10
N THR A 375 -5.33 5.79 12.73
CA THR A 375 -4.67 4.89 13.68
C THR A 375 -3.19 5.26 13.82
N GLY A 376 -2.74 5.44 15.05
CA GLY A 376 -1.33 5.62 15.38
C GLY A 376 -0.66 4.27 15.65
N HIS A 377 0.49 4.04 15.02
CA HIS A 377 1.31 2.85 15.21
C HIS A 377 2.73 3.24 15.64
N SER A 378 3.37 2.40 16.47
CA SER A 378 4.76 2.61 16.86
C SER A 378 5.70 2.37 15.68
N LEU A 379 6.68 3.26 15.51
CA LEU A 379 7.76 3.10 14.54
C LEU A 379 8.81 2.07 14.96
N ILE A 380 8.77 1.58 16.20
CA ILE A 380 9.75 0.62 16.72
C ILE A 380 9.36 -0.82 16.36
N ASP A 381 8.09 -1.17 16.58
CA ASP A 381 7.60 -2.56 16.48
C ASP A 381 6.31 -2.68 15.64
N GLY A 382 5.82 -1.58 15.06
CA GLY A 382 4.62 -1.55 14.22
C GLY A 382 3.31 -1.74 14.98
N ARG A 383 3.33 -1.88 16.31
CA ARG A 383 2.10 -2.16 17.07
C ARG A 383 1.18 -0.95 17.08
N ARG A 384 -0.13 -1.21 17.01
CA ARG A 384 -1.14 -0.17 17.18
C ARG A 384 -1.04 0.42 18.59
N LEU A 385 -0.97 1.74 18.67
CA LEU A 385 -0.92 2.49 19.93
C LEU A 385 -2.30 3.03 20.30
N TRP A 386 -2.97 3.67 19.34
CA TRP A 386 -4.25 4.34 19.56
C TRP A 386 -5.01 4.56 18.25
N SER A 387 -6.26 5.03 18.35
CA SER A 387 -7.08 5.45 17.21
C SER A 387 -7.83 6.73 17.56
N ILE A 388 -7.99 7.63 16.60
CA ILE A 388 -8.74 8.88 16.76
C ILE A 388 -10.23 8.59 16.50
N GLU A 389 -11.06 8.67 17.54
CA GLU A 389 -12.52 8.52 17.43
C GLU A 389 -13.17 9.82 16.92
N GLY A 390 -14.32 9.71 16.23
CA GLY A 390 -15.15 10.86 15.85
C GLY A 390 -14.65 11.75 14.70
N SER A 391 -13.47 11.49 14.14
CA SER A 391 -12.87 12.30 13.05
C SER A 391 -13.48 12.07 11.66
N GLY A 392 -14.65 11.42 11.57
CA GLY A 392 -15.19 10.89 10.32
C GLY A 392 -14.35 9.72 9.81
N ARG A 393 -14.96 8.85 8.99
CA ARG A 393 -14.19 7.84 8.25
C ARG A 393 -13.34 8.59 7.22
N VAL A 394 -12.04 8.72 7.49
CA VAL A 394 -11.03 9.19 6.54
C VAL A 394 -10.88 8.07 5.51
N THR A 395 -11.69 8.12 4.45
CA THR A 395 -11.76 7.07 3.42
C THR A 395 -11.05 7.46 2.14
N SER A 396 -10.80 8.75 1.91
CA SER A 396 -10.42 9.25 0.58
C SER A 396 -8.94 9.60 0.47
N GLN A 397 -8.39 9.46 -0.74
CA GLN A 397 -7.07 10.04 -1.10
C GLN A 397 -7.02 11.56 -0.92
N TYR A 398 -8.18 12.23 -0.90
CA TYR A 398 -8.32 13.67 -0.73
C TYR A 398 -8.24 14.11 0.73
N ASP A 399 -8.19 13.17 1.68
CA ASP A 399 -8.05 13.51 3.10
C ASP A 399 -6.63 14.01 3.44
N CYS A 400 -5.67 13.89 2.51
CA CYS A 400 -4.41 14.64 2.56
C CYS A 400 -4.58 16.17 2.36
N ARG A 401 -5.79 16.69 2.07
CA ARG A 401 -6.07 18.14 1.99
C ARG A 401 -5.71 18.90 3.27
N ALA A 402 -5.80 18.25 4.44
CA ALA A 402 -5.35 18.84 5.69
C ALA A 402 -3.82 18.90 5.74
N TYR A 403 -3.16 17.73 5.86
CA TYR A 403 -1.71 17.59 5.84
C TYR A 403 -1.27 16.11 5.80
N CYS A 404 -0.28 15.81 4.96
CA CYS A 404 0.45 14.54 4.91
C CYS A 404 1.94 14.85 4.77
N GLY A 405 2.80 14.23 5.59
CA GLY A 405 4.23 14.54 5.62
C GLY A 405 4.90 14.35 6.97
N PRO A 406 6.17 14.77 7.11
CA PRO A 406 6.86 14.85 8.40
C PRO A 406 6.18 15.86 9.33
N ALA A 407 5.78 15.43 10.53
CA ALA A 407 5.18 16.33 11.51
C ALA A 407 6.25 16.89 12.48
N GLY A 408 5.90 17.12 13.74
CA GLY A 408 6.87 17.40 14.80
C GLY A 408 7.58 16.13 15.24
N HIS A 409 8.58 16.26 16.11
CA HIS A 409 9.26 15.09 16.69
C HIS A 409 8.33 14.33 17.65
N LYS A 410 7.34 15.00 18.25
CA LYS A 410 6.36 14.43 19.21
C LYS A 410 4.92 14.87 18.95
N SER A 411 4.66 15.65 17.91
CA SER A 411 3.35 16.21 17.58
C SER A 411 2.93 15.87 16.15
N LEU A 412 1.63 15.67 15.96
CA LEU A 412 0.98 15.40 14.67
C LEU A 412 0.02 16.54 14.31
N VAL A 413 -0.25 16.73 13.02
CA VAL A 413 -1.23 17.70 12.52
C VAL A 413 -2.56 17.00 12.32
N LEU A 414 -3.50 17.23 13.25
CA LEU A 414 -4.84 16.65 13.18
C LEU A 414 -5.70 17.30 12.10
N ARG A 415 -5.63 18.63 11.98
CA ARG A 415 -6.42 19.42 11.05
C ARG A 415 -5.68 20.70 10.68
N ARG A 416 -5.87 21.16 9.45
CA ARG A 416 -5.43 22.48 8.99
C ARG A 416 -6.64 23.25 8.47
N ASP A 417 -6.78 24.47 8.93
CA ASP A 417 -7.86 25.39 8.57
C ASP A 417 -7.22 26.72 8.19
N GLY A 418 -7.03 26.94 6.88
CA GLY A 418 -6.17 28.00 6.35
C GLY A 418 -4.76 27.93 6.96
N ARG A 419 -4.43 28.92 7.81
CA ARG A 419 -3.16 29.11 8.52
C ARG A 419 -3.17 28.58 9.97
N ASN A 420 -4.27 27.98 10.40
CA ASN A 420 -4.40 27.43 11.74
C ASN A 420 -4.19 25.91 11.70
N LEU A 421 -3.37 25.39 12.62
CA LEU A 421 -3.10 23.98 12.79
C LEU A 421 -3.69 23.50 14.10
N THR A 422 -4.49 22.44 14.06
CA THR A 422 -4.83 21.65 15.25
C THR A 422 -3.78 20.56 15.41
N LEU A 423 -2.98 20.66 16.46
CA LEU A 423 -1.90 19.75 16.80
C LEU A 423 -2.34 18.78 17.88
N ILE A 424 -1.85 17.55 17.82
CA ILE A 424 -2.03 16.52 18.86
C ILE A 424 -0.68 15.92 19.24
N PRO A 425 -0.45 15.57 20.52
CA PRO A 425 0.69 14.76 20.91
C PRO A 425 0.60 13.35 20.31
N ASP A 426 1.73 12.80 19.87
CA ASP A 426 1.80 11.44 19.33
C ASP A 426 1.56 10.34 20.39
N THR A 427 1.65 10.70 21.66
CA THR A 427 1.35 9.84 22.82
C THR A 427 -0.08 9.95 23.33
N ASN A 428 -0.82 11.02 22.97
CA ASN A 428 -2.17 11.26 23.45
C ASN A 428 -3.05 11.92 22.37
N PRO A 429 -3.78 11.14 21.56
CA PRO A 429 -4.54 11.67 20.43
C PRO A 429 -5.77 12.48 20.82
N THR A 430 -6.15 12.54 22.11
CA THR A 430 -7.31 13.32 22.58
C THR A 430 -6.92 14.73 23.03
N ALA A 431 -5.65 14.96 23.35
CA ALA A 431 -5.15 16.30 23.68
C ALA A 431 -4.97 17.10 22.38
N THR A 432 -5.56 18.29 22.32
CA THR A 432 -5.48 19.16 21.13
C THR A 432 -4.97 20.54 21.51
N THR A 433 -4.21 21.15 20.62
CA THR A 433 -3.76 22.55 20.74
C THR A 433 -3.89 23.22 19.39
N VAL A 434 -4.32 24.48 19.36
CA VAL A 434 -4.46 25.24 18.11
C VAL A 434 -3.32 26.23 17.98
N ALA A 435 -2.50 26.04 16.95
CA ALA A 435 -1.48 26.99 16.55
C ALA A 435 -2.00 27.88 15.43
N THR A 436 -1.79 29.18 15.52
CA THR A 436 -2.29 30.17 14.56
C THR A 436 -1.15 30.87 13.81
N ASN A 437 -1.50 31.60 12.76
CA ASN A 437 -0.57 32.42 11.95
C ASN A 437 0.57 31.63 11.28
N ILE A 438 0.34 30.35 10.96
CA ILE A 438 1.34 29.53 10.26
C ILE A 438 1.49 30.02 8.81
N THR A 439 2.74 30.17 8.39
CA THR A 439 3.11 30.59 7.05
C THR A 439 3.00 29.42 6.07
N LEU A 440 2.47 29.69 4.89
CA LEU A 440 2.34 28.72 3.78
C LEU A 440 3.17 29.18 2.58
N ASP A 441 3.46 28.29 1.63
CA ASP A 441 4.01 28.69 0.34
C ASP A 441 2.90 29.21 -0.59
N ARG A 442 2.62 30.51 -0.47
CA ARG A 442 1.55 31.21 -1.21
C ARG A 442 1.71 31.22 -2.73
N TYR A 443 2.91 30.98 -3.22
CA TYR A 443 3.20 31.08 -4.65
C TYR A 443 3.10 29.72 -5.36
N SER A 444 2.63 28.69 -4.64
CA SER A 444 2.16 27.44 -5.25
C SER A 444 0.67 27.58 -5.55
N ILE A 445 0.36 28.10 -6.75
CA ILE A 445 -1.00 28.46 -7.20
C ILE A 445 -2.00 27.35 -6.88
N GLY A 446 -3.01 27.67 -6.05
CA GLY A 446 -4.10 26.76 -5.70
C GLY A 446 -3.78 25.67 -4.65
N GLU A 447 -2.52 25.59 -4.18
CA GLU A 447 -2.06 24.47 -3.35
C GLU A 447 -1.65 24.90 -1.93
N ASN A 448 -1.02 26.08 -1.79
CA ASN A 448 -0.58 26.66 -0.51
C ASN A 448 -0.01 25.63 0.49
N PRO A 449 1.02 24.84 0.12
CA PRO A 449 1.46 23.71 0.92
C PRO A 449 2.05 24.16 2.26
N LEU A 450 1.77 23.38 3.31
CA LEU A 450 2.45 23.49 4.60
C LEU A 450 3.86 22.92 4.49
N VAL A 451 4.85 23.70 4.90
CA VAL A 451 6.26 23.33 4.87
C VAL A 451 6.74 23.06 6.28
N ILE A 452 7.23 21.85 6.50
CA ILE A 452 7.84 21.41 7.76
C ILE A 452 9.20 20.78 7.42
N ALA A 453 10.25 21.24 8.09
CA ALA A 453 11.60 20.73 7.94
C ALA A 453 12.17 20.39 9.32
N ASN A 454 12.42 19.09 9.57
CA ASN A 454 12.93 18.61 10.85
C ASN A 454 12.07 19.08 12.05
N GLY A 455 10.74 19.03 11.92
CA GLY A 455 9.81 19.50 12.97
C GLY A 455 9.61 21.02 13.07
N TRP A 456 10.39 21.82 12.32
CA TRP A 456 10.27 23.28 12.28
C TRP A 456 9.37 23.76 11.15
N THR A 457 8.61 24.82 11.43
CA THR A 457 7.83 25.59 10.45
C THR A 457 8.00 27.09 10.72
N VAL A 458 7.32 27.93 9.94
CA VAL A 458 7.35 29.38 10.11
C VAL A 458 5.99 29.90 10.55
N ARG A 459 6.00 30.84 11.49
CA ARG A 459 4.81 31.55 11.99
C ARG A 459 5.04 33.05 11.90
N HIS A 460 4.04 33.80 11.47
CA HIS A 460 4.06 35.26 11.54
C HIS A 460 3.84 35.75 12.98
N THR A 461 4.58 36.78 13.39
CA THR A 461 4.46 37.38 14.73
C THR A 461 3.24 38.30 14.86
N GLU A 462 2.76 38.83 13.74
CA GLU A 462 1.62 39.74 13.66
C GLU A 462 0.34 38.99 13.30
N ALA A 463 -0.80 39.49 13.76
CA ALA A 463 -2.10 38.99 13.33
C ALA A 463 -2.34 39.35 11.86
N LEU A 464 -2.65 38.33 11.05
CA LEU A 464 -2.88 38.49 9.62
C LEU A 464 -4.37 38.82 9.39
N PRO A 465 -4.72 39.63 8.38
CA PRO A 465 -6.11 39.88 8.02
C PRO A 465 -6.92 38.58 7.87
N GLU A 466 -8.16 38.56 8.34
CA GLU A 466 -9.01 37.34 8.33
C GLU A 466 -9.48 36.96 6.91
N ASP A 467 -9.59 37.92 5.98
CA ASP A 467 -10.02 37.67 4.60
C ASP A 467 -8.89 37.10 3.74
N GLU A 468 -8.95 35.79 3.46
CA GLU A 468 -7.97 35.09 2.61
C GLU A 468 -7.85 35.67 1.19
N GLY A 469 -8.92 36.28 0.66
CA GLY A 469 -8.97 36.87 -0.68
C GLY A 469 -8.09 38.12 -0.86
N ASP A 470 -7.89 38.91 0.21
CA ASP A 470 -7.01 40.09 0.18
C ASP A 470 -5.54 39.72 0.46
N LEU A 471 -5.25 38.48 0.85
CA LEU A 471 -3.90 37.98 1.18
C LEU A 471 -3.09 37.47 -0.01
N GLU A 472 -3.75 37.23 -1.15
CA GLU A 472 -3.12 36.89 -2.43
C GLU A 472 -2.39 38.12 -3.03
N PHE A 473 -2.87 39.34 -2.72
CA PHE A 473 -2.36 40.60 -3.26
C PHE A 473 -1.82 41.59 -2.20
N THR A 474 -1.86 41.28 -0.89
CA THR A 474 -1.26 42.17 0.12
C THR A 474 0.26 42.09 0.12
N PRO A 475 0.97 43.25 0.13
CA PRO A 475 2.43 43.27 0.16
C PRO A 475 2.97 42.57 1.40
N VAL A 476 3.73 41.49 1.19
CA VAL A 476 4.37 40.76 2.29
C VAL A 476 5.61 41.47 2.84
N SER A 477 5.97 42.61 2.25
CA SER A 477 7.02 43.48 2.79
C SER A 477 6.73 43.93 4.22
N GLY A 478 5.52 43.75 4.75
CA GLY A 478 5.10 44.12 6.10
C GLY A 478 5.57 43.21 7.24
N TRP A 479 5.45 41.89 7.09
CA TRP A 479 5.28 40.98 8.25
C TRP A 479 6.57 40.33 8.73
N HIS A 480 6.80 40.41 10.04
CA HIS A 480 7.84 39.64 10.70
C HIS A 480 7.43 38.18 10.89
N ALA A 481 8.41 37.29 10.81
CA ALA A 481 8.23 35.87 10.94
C ALA A 481 9.28 35.27 11.87
N GLN A 482 8.94 34.15 12.46
CA GLN A 482 9.81 33.38 13.34
C GLN A 482 9.73 31.90 12.97
N ALA A 483 10.86 31.20 13.05
CA ALA A 483 10.89 29.75 13.00
C ALA A 483 10.44 29.20 14.35
N VAL A 484 9.56 28.20 14.33
CA VAL A 484 8.97 27.56 15.51
C VAL A 484 8.88 26.05 15.30
N THR A 485 9.03 25.26 16.36
CA THR A 485 8.78 23.82 16.31
C THR A 485 7.29 23.53 16.48
N LEU A 486 6.79 22.50 15.81
CA LEU A 486 5.43 22.02 16.05
C LEU A 486 5.25 21.52 17.49
N ASP A 487 6.30 20.96 18.09
CA ASP A 487 6.25 20.42 19.44
C ASP A 487 6.11 21.54 20.48
N SER A 488 6.79 22.68 20.31
CA SER A 488 6.58 23.85 21.18
C SER A 488 5.20 24.46 21.00
N LEU A 489 4.72 24.54 19.75
CA LEU A 489 3.35 24.99 19.46
C LEU A 489 2.28 24.07 20.07
N ALA A 490 2.59 22.78 20.27
CA ALA A 490 1.73 21.81 20.93
C ALA A 490 1.92 21.75 22.46
N GLY A 491 2.82 22.56 23.03
CA GLY A 491 3.13 22.56 24.48
C GLY A 491 3.88 21.32 24.95
N LEU A 492 4.61 20.65 24.06
CA LEU A 492 5.38 19.42 24.34
C LEU A 492 6.86 19.70 24.64
N GLU A 493 7.31 20.93 24.40
CA GLU A 493 8.63 21.44 24.72
C GLU A 493 8.63 22.98 24.80
N ASP A 494 9.65 23.54 25.46
CA ASP A 494 9.83 24.98 25.62
C ASP A 494 10.92 25.52 24.69
N GLU A 495 10.89 25.11 23.42
CA GLU A 495 11.85 25.55 22.41
C GLU A 495 11.62 27.02 22.02
N GLN A 496 12.69 27.82 22.01
CA GLN A 496 12.55 29.25 21.75
C GLN A 496 12.43 29.53 20.25
N PRO A 497 11.47 30.38 19.82
CA PRO A 497 11.39 30.82 18.45
C PRO A 497 12.65 31.54 17.99
N VAL A 498 13.02 31.36 16.73
CA VAL A 498 14.13 32.09 16.10
C VAL A 498 13.59 33.16 15.18
N ASP A 499 13.98 34.41 15.40
CA ASP A 499 13.58 35.52 14.53
C ASP A 499 14.16 35.34 13.12
N LEU A 500 13.29 35.44 12.12
CA LEU A 500 13.64 35.34 10.70
C LEU A 500 13.62 36.70 10.01
N GLY A 501 13.20 37.75 10.71
CA GLY A 501 12.91 39.04 10.11
C GLY A 501 11.70 38.98 9.18
N ARG A 502 11.75 39.76 8.10
CA ARG A 502 10.64 39.89 7.14
C ARG A 502 10.78 38.87 6.02
N THR A 503 9.67 38.25 5.60
CA THR A 503 9.67 37.27 4.50
C THR A 503 8.32 37.18 3.81
N ALA A 504 8.33 36.93 2.49
CA ALA A 504 7.12 36.64 1.73
C ALA A 504 6.46 35.29 2.05
N GLY A 505 7.16 34.44 2.78
CA GLY A 505 6.74 33.10 3.17
C GLY A 505 7.81 32.07 2.85
N LEU A 506 7.41 30.82 2.63
CA LEU A 506 8.33 29.72 2.36
C LEU A 506 8.39 29.38 0.87
N ASN A 507 9.56 28.93 0.42
CA ASN A 507 9.75 28.24 -0.84
C ASN A 507 9.71 26.73 -0.55
N SER A 508 8.57 26.10 -0.81
CA SER A 508 8.32 24.69 -0.47
C SER A 508 9.26 23.74 -1.21
N VAL A 509 9.54 24.01 -2.48
CA VAL A 509 10.41 23.18 -3.33
C VAL A 509 11.84 23.19 -2.83
N ALA A 510 12.41 24.38 -2.60
CA ALA A 510 13.75 24.50 -2.05
C ALA A 510 13.84 23.89 -0.65
N SER A 511 12.86 24.19 0.22
CA SER A 511 12.81 23.68 1.60
C SER A 511 12.77 22.15 1.66
N ARG A 512 11.95 21.51 0.82
CA ARG A 512 11.86 20.04 0.76
C ARG A 512 13.12 19.42 0.19
N ALA A 513 13.67 20.02 -0.87
CA ALA A 513 14.89 19.53 -1.52
C ALA A 513 16.10 19.55 -0.56
N THR A 514 16.17 20.49 0.38
CA THR A 514 17.33 20.65 1.27
C THR A 514 17.08 20.20 2.71
N GLY A 515 15.82 20.09 3.13
CA GLY A 515 15.43 19.95 4.53
C GLY A 515 15.78 21.16 5.39
N THR A 516 15.82 22.35 4.79
CA THR A 516 15.93 23.64 5.48
C THR A 516 14.63 24.41 5.30
N LEU A 517 14.46 25.54 5.99
CA LEU A 517 13.36 26.48 5.69
C LEU A 517 13.92 27.58 4.78
N ALA A 518 13.64 27.47 3.48
CA ALA A 518 14.03 28.46 2.48
C ALA A 518 13.00 29.58 2.44
N LEU A 519 13.41 30.77 2.89
CA LEU A 519 12.55 31.94 3.03
C LEU A 519 12.52 32.72 1.74
N ARG A 520 11.32 33.11 1.29
CA ARG A 520 11.18 33.99 0.15
C ARG A 520 11.62 35.41 0.52
N PRO A 521 12.23 36.16 -0.42
CA PRO A 521 12.54 37.57 -0.21
C PRO A 521 11.32 38.38 0.26
N ALA A 522 11.54 39.41 1.07
CA ALA A 522 10.48 40.32 1.50
C ALA A 522 10.28 41.42 0.44
N ASP A 523 9.21 41.32 -0.35
CA ASP A 523 8.99 42.19 -1.50
C ASP A 523 7.55 42.71 -1.56
N ASP A 524 7.35 43.84 -2.24
CA ASP A 524 6.04 44.30 -2.66
C ASP A 524 5.55 43.60 -3.95
N GLU A 525 4.28 43.73 -4.29
CA GLU A 525 3.66 43.06 -5.45
C GLU A 525 4.36 43.42 -6.78
N ASN A 526 4.79 44.68 -6.94
CA ASN A 526 5.52 45.14 -8.12
C ASN A 526 6.90 44.48 -8.23
N SER A 527 7.53 44.18 -7.11
CA SER A 527 8.83 43.51 -7.04
C SER A 527 8.70 42.02 -7.33
N PHE A 528 7.59 41.37 -6.96
CA PHE A 528 7.31 39.99 -7.35
C PHE A 528 7.23 39.81 -8.87
N ASN A 529 6.41 40.62 -9.55
CA ASN A 529 6.29 40.57 -11.01
C ASN A 529 7.65 40.78 -11.70
N LYS A 530 8.54 41.58 -11.10
CA LYS A 530 9.91 41.76 -11.58
C LYS A 530 10.78 40.53 -11.33
N ILE A 531 10.69 39.91 -10.15
CA ILE A 531 11.42 38.67 -9.80
C ILE A 531 10.99 37.53 -10.69
N GLU A 532 9.69 37.34 -10.91
CA GLU A 532 9.18 36.32 -11.81
C GLU A 532 9.65 36.57 -13.25
N ARG A 533 9.51 37.80 -13.74
CA ARG A 533 10.03 38.18 -15.06
C ARG A 533 11.54 38.04 -15.17
N ALA A 534 12.30 38.21 -14.09
CA ALA A 534 13.75 38.05 -14.02
C ALA A 534 14.20 36.61 -13.72
N GLY A 535 13.27 35.71 -13.39
CA GLY A 535 13.56 34.32 -13.05
C GLY A 535 14.14 34.09 -11.66
N GLY A 536 13.97 35.03 -10.73
CA GLY A 536 14.53 34.99 -9.38
C GLY A 536 15.17 36.31 -8.96
N PRO A 537 15.75 36.38 -7.75
CA PRO A 537 15.91 35.29 -6.79
C PRO A 537 14.60 34.86 -6.12
N TRP A 538 14.45 33.56 -5.88
CA TRP A 538 13.28 32.93 -5.24
C TRP A 538 13.50 32.61 -3.75
N VAL A 539 14.72 32.81 -3.26
CA VAL A 539 15.12 32.60 -1.86
C VAL A 539 15.94 33.80 -1.40
N GLY A 540 15.52 34.43 -0.31
CA GLY A 540 16.17 35.61 0.29
C GLY A 540 17.01 35.28 1.52
N ALA A 541 16.64 34.23 2.26
CA ALA A 541 17.38 33.71 3.40
C ALA A 541 17.06 32.23 3.63
N VAL A 542 17.91 31.54 4.39
CA VAL A 542 17.72 30.13 4.72
C VAL A 542 17.89 29.96 6.22
N PHE A 543 16.89 29.38 6.87
CA PHE A 543 17.01 28.90 8.23
C PHE A 543 17.38 27.41 8.22
N ASP A 544 18.46 27.05 8.92
CA ASP A 544 18.88 25.68 9.12
C ASP A 544 18.38 25.17 10.50
N PRO A 545 17.42 24.22 10.53
CA PRO A 545 16.92 23.63 11.77
C PRO A 545 17.99 22.97 12.66
N ALA A 546 19.07 22.47 12.07
CA ALA A 546 20.10 21.73 12.81
C ALA A 546 21.02 22.66 13.61
N THR A 547 21.34 23.83 13.06
CA THR A 547 22.21 24.84 13.69
C THR A 547 21.43 26.00 14.29
N ARG A 548 20.14 26.13 13.98
CA ARG A 548 19.25 27.23 14.37
C ARG A 548 19.73 28.58 13.88
N THR A 549 20.42 28.60 12.73
CA THR A 549 20.98 29.80 12.14
C THR A 549 20.19 30.24 10.92
N VAL A 550 19.92 31.53 10.82
CA VAL A 550 19.41 32.17 9.61
C VAL A 550 20.58 32.76 8.85
N THR A 551 20.71 32.43 7.57
CA THR A 551 21.77 32.95 6.71
C THR A 551 21.13 33.66 5.51
N PRO A 552 21.51 34.93 5.21
CA PRO A 552 21.08 35.62 4.00
C PRO A 552 21.50 34.84 2.74
N ALA A 553 20.71 34.90 1.68
CA ALA A 553 20.97 34.13 0.47
C ALA A 553 22.31 34.45 -0.20
N SER A 554 22.80 35.69 -0.06
CA SER A 554 24.10 36.15 -0.56
C SER A 554 25.30 35.54 0.16
N GLU A 555 25.09 34.96 1.35
CA GLU A 555 26.15 34.37 2.19
C GLU A 555 25.97 32.85 2.35
N TYR A 556 24.91 32.29 1.75
CA TYR A 556 24.59 30.87 1.90
C TYR A 556 25.24 30.04 0.78
N ALA A 557 26.34 29.35 1.11
CA ALA A 557 27.05 28.45 0.20
C ALA A 557 26.27 27.17 -0.15
N GLY A 558 25.21 26.88 0.61
CA GLY A 558 24.48 25.62 0.52
C GLY A 558 23.51 25.55 -0.67
N PRO A 559 22.99 24.35 -0.96
CA PRO A 559 22.17 24.09 -2.13
C PRO A 559 20.82 24.82 -2.16
N ALA A 560 20.28 25.28 -1.02
CA ALA A 560 18.94 25.88 -0.95
C ALA A 560 18.78 27.18 -1.78
N VAL A 561 19.88 27.90 -2.02
CA VAL A 561 19.90 29.13 -2.84
C VAL A 561 20.57 28.90 -4.21
N ALA A 562 20.97 27.66 -4.50
CA ALA A 562 21.72 27.36 -5.70
C ALA A 562 20.85 27.43 -6.95
N LYS A 563 21.43 27.89 -8.05
CA LYS A 563 20.82 27.78 -9.38
C LYS A 563 21.22 26.44 -9.99
N ILE A 564 20.24 25.68 -10.47
CA ILE A 564 20.47 24.44 -11.21
C ILE A 564 19.85 24.52 -12.60
N GLY A 565 20.52 23.97 -13.60
CA GLY A 565 19.98 23.88 -14.94
C GLY A 565 20.98 23.41 -15.98
N LEU A 566 20.48 23.28 -17.20
CA LEU A 566 21.32 23.00 -18.36
C LEU A 566 22.11 24.26 -18.76
N VAL A 567 23.31 24.05 -19.26
CA VAL A 567 24.17 25.05 -19.91
C VAL A 567 24.80 24.43 -21.16
N ALA A 568 25.22 25.27 -22.11
CA ALA A 568 25.97 24.81 -23.27
C ALA A 568 27.32 24.22 -22.82
N GLY A 569 27.76 23.14 -23.48
CA GLY A 569 29.00 22.43 -23.15
C GLY A 569 29.68 21.88 -24.40
N ARG A 570 30.99 21.62 -24.33
CA ARG A 570 31.82 21.20 -25.48
C ARG A 570 31.31 19.93 -26.18
N ASP A 571 30.68 19.00 -25.46
CA ASP A 571 30.26 17.68 -25.95
C ASP A 571 28.73 17.51 -26.01
N GLY A 572 27.98 18.60 -26.17
CA GLY A 572 26.51 18.55 -26.33
C GLY A 572 25.70 18.99 -25.12
N GLY A 573 26.31 19.62 -24.12
CA GLY A 573 25.66 20.25 -22.97
C GLY A 573 26.18 19.80 -21.60
N ALA A 574 25.88 20.58 -20.56
CA ALA A 574 26.23 20.25 -19.18
C ALA A 574 25.12 20.69 -18.21
N ILE A 575 25.15 20.16 -16.98
CA ILE A 575 24.36 20.65 -15.85
C ILE A 575 25.26 21.61 -15.06
N ALA A 576 24.82 22.84 -14.86
CA ALA A 576 25.44 23.76 -13.92
C ALA A 576 24.67 23.74 -12.60
N LEU A 577 25.40 23.56 -11.49
CA LEU A 577 24.92 23.78 -10.14
C LEU A 577 25.75 24.91 -9.53
N GLN A 578 25.14 26.09 -9.40
CA GLN A 578 25.81 27.33 -9.03
C GLN A 578 25.37 27.78 -7.63
N PRO A 579 26.26 27.81 -6.63
CA PRO A 579 25.99 28.39 -5.32
C PRO A 579 25.51 29.85 -5.39
N GLY A 580 24.67 30.27 -4.44
CA GLY A 580 24.11 31.63 -4.43
C GLY A 580 25.06 32.68 -3.85
N ASP A 581 26.04 32.26 -3.04
CA ASP A 581 27.12 33.10 -2.50
C ASP A 581 28.22 33.42 -3.54
N GLY A 582 28.12 32.86 -4.75
CA GLY A 582 29.10 33.05 -5.82
C GLY A 582 30.34 32.15 -5.72
N SER A 583 30.39 31.24 -4.74
CA SER A 583 31.45 30.23 -4.66
C SER A 583 31.45 29.29 -5.87
N ALA A 584 32.56 28.58 -6.07
CA ALA A 584 32.73 27.69 -7.21
C ALA A 584 31.73 26.52 -7.13
N GLY A 585 30.86 26.41 -8.13
CA GLY A 585 29.89 25.33 -8.26
C GLY A 585 30.39 24.12 -9.04
N ALA A 586 29.48 23.20 -9.34
CA ALA A 586 29.74 22.03 -10.18
C ALA A 586 29.24 22.25 -11.62
N THR A 587 30.02 21.80 -12.59
CA THR A 587 29.59 21.67 -14.00
C THR A 587 29.73 20.22 -14.43
N ILE A 588 28.60 19.57 -14.69
CA ILE A 588 28.52 18.14 -14.93
C ILE A 588 28.26 17.90 -16.43
N PRO A 589 29.23 17.36 -17.19
CA PRO A 589 29.02 17.10 -18.62
C PRO A 589 27.92 16.05 -18.82
N ILE A 590 27.04 16.30 -19.79
CA ILE A 590 25.99 15.35 -20.17
C ILE A 590 26.46 14.60 -21.40
N ALA A 591 26.62 13.28 -21.29
CA ALA A 591 27.01 12.46 -22.43
C ALA A 591 25.92 12.52 -23.54
N PRO A 592 26.30 12.56 -24.82
CA PRO A 592 25.35 12.48 -25.94
C PRO A 592 24.39 11.29 -25.79
N GLY A 593 23.10 11.52 -26.04
CA GLY A 593 22.04 10.49 -25.92
C GLY A 593 21.51 10.24 -24.51
N SER A 594 22.00 10.96 -23.48
CA SER A 594 21.49 10.85 -22.10
C SER A 594 20.09 11.44 -21.92
N THR A 595 19.65 12.31 -22.82
CA THR A 595 18.32 12.92 -22.84
C THR A 595 17.67 12.69 -24.21
N HIS A 596 16.33 12.64 -24.25
CA HIS A 596 15.62 12.41 -25.50
C HIS A 596 15.89 13.49 -26.57
N ARG A 597 15.91 14.75 -26.15
CA ARG A 597 16.38 15.88 -26.97
C ARG A 597 17.77 16.29 -26.50
N SER A 598 18.61 16.77 -27.41
CA SER A 598 19.92 17.31 -27.02
C SER A 598 19.75 18.47 -26.03
N PRO A 599 20.65 18.63 -25.04
CA PRO A 599 20.64 19.78 -24.16
C PRO A 599 20.55 21.12 -24.89
N ASP A 600 21.20 21.28 -26.05
CA ASP A 600 21.08 22.48 -26.89
C ASP A 600 19.65 22.70 -27.40
N ALA A 601 18.96 21.64 -27.81
CA ALA A 601 17.55 21.74 -28.21
C ALA A 601 16.65 22.08 -27.02
N LEU A 602 16.92 21.51 -25.84
CA LEU A 602 16.21 21.83 -24.60
C LEU A 602 16.44 23.27 -24.13
N LEU A 603 17.63 23.83 -24.37
CA LEU A 603 17.95 25.22 -24.08
C LEU A 603 17.23 26.19 -25.04
N ARG A 604 17.11 25.83 -26.33
CA ARG A 604 16.42 26.65 -27.34
C ARG A 604 14.90 26.62 -27.23
N ASP A 605 14.33 25.50 -26.78
CA ASP A 605 12.87 25.33 -26.64
C ASP A 605 12.28 26.00 -25.40
N ARG A 606 13.12 26.55 -24.50
CA ARG A 606 12.64 27.37 -23.37
C ARG A 606 12.26 28.76 -23.86
N SER A 607 11.09 28.87 -24.49
CA SER A 607 10.53 30.14 -24.95
C SER A 607 10.31 31.18 -23.82
N ASN A 608 10.20 30.75 -22.55
CA ASN A 608 9.94 31.62 -21.38
C ASN A 608 10.78 31.29 -20.11
N GLY A 609 11.85 30.48 -20.17
CA GLY A 609 12.47 29.88 -18.96
C GLY A 609 13.96 30.12 -18.76
N TYR A 610 14.34 30.62 -17.58
CA TYR A 610 15.75 30.78 -17.15
C TYR A 610 16.45 29.43 -16.92
N SER A 611 17.71 29.32 -17.34
CA SER A 611 18.60 28.18 -17.05
C SER A 611 20.04 28.67 -16.90
N PRO A 612 20.72 28.40 -15.78
CA PRO A 612 20.22 27.76 -14.57
C PRO A 612 19.30 28.67 -13.74
N VAL A 613 18.46 28.09 -12.88
CA VAL A 613 17.49 28.82 -12.04
C VAL A 613 17.42 28.21 -10.65
N GLN A 614 17.09 29.01 -9.63
CA GLN A 614 16.81 28.48 -8.28
C GLN A 614 15.58 27.58 -8.30
N LEU A 615 15.42 26.70 -7.31
CA LEU A 615 14.20 25.91 -7.17
C LEU A 615 13.00 26.81 -6.83
N TYR A 616 11.91 26.66 -7.55
CA TYR A 616 10.64 27.35 -7.28
C TYR A 616 9.45 26.54 -7.82
N PRO A 617 8.22 26.74 -7.30
CA PRO A 617 7.01 26.15 -7.86
C PRO A 617 6.78 26.63 -9.29
N ARG A 618 6.81 25.73 -10.28
CA ARG A 618 6.49 26.09 -11.68
C ARG A 618 5.00 25.88 -11.91
N SER A 619 4.28 26.96 -12.20
CA SER A 619 2.82 26.95 -12.40
C SER A 619 2.38 26.36 -13.75
N SER A 620 3.21 26.40 -14.80
CA SER A 620 2.85 25.87 -16.12
C SER A 620 4.10 25.64 -16.98
N PHE A 621 4.35 24.39 -17.40
CA PHE A 621 5.40 23.95 -18.36
C PHE A 621 6.88 23.98 -17.89
N PRO A 622 7.72 23.10 -18.46
CA PRO A 622 7.71 21.64 -18.37
C PRO A 622 8.50 21.13 -17.16
N ARG A 623 8.41 19.80 -16.89
CA ARG A 623 9.24 19.06 -15.92
C ARG A 623 10.68 19.60 -15.95
N ALA A 624 11.19 20.02 -14.80
CA ALA A 624 12.56 20.50 -14.72
C ALA A 624 13.49 19.36 -15.14
N THR A 625 14.23 19.54 -16.24
CA THR A 625 15.20 18.53 -16.73
C THR A 625 16.20 18.13 -15.67
N THR A 626 16.46 19.04 -14.74
CA THR A 626 17.43 18.87 -13.67
C THR A 626 16.86 19.40 -12.36
N THR A 627 16.93 18.59 -11.31
CA THR A 627 16.63 18.99 -9.92
C THR A 627 17.72 18.43 -8.99
N PHE A 628 17.63 18.68 -7.70
CA PHE A 628 18.51 18.06 -6.72
C PHE A 628 17.79 17.77 -5.39
N VAL A 629 18.36 16.86 -4.61
CA VAL A 629 17.98 16.60 -3.21
C VAL A 629 19.24 16.57 -2.37
N THR A 630 19.23 17.28 -1.24
CA THR A 630 20.33 17.29 -0.28
C THR A 630 20.10 16.24 0.78
N THR A 631 21.06 15.35 0.91
CA THR A 631 21.02 14.22 1.85
C THR A 631 22.24 14.28 2.76
N PRO A 632 22.24 13.57 3.89
CA PRO A 632 23.47 13.33 4.64
C PRO A 632 24.61 12.87 3.71
N GLY A 633 25.77 13.53 3.81
CA GLY A 633 26.96 13.22 3.02
C GLY A 633 27.06 13.88 1.62
N LEU A 634 25.94 14.16 0.94
CA LEU A 634 25.99 14.73 -0.44
C LEU A 634 24.73 15.47 -0.90
N THR A 635 24.89 16.25 -1.97
CA THR A 635 23.79 16.77 -2.80
C THR A 635 23.65 15.91 -4.05
N LEU A 636 22.46 15.31 -4.24
CA LEU A 636 22.17 14.42 -5.36
C LEU A 636 21.52 15.20 -6.50
N VAL A 637 22.24 15.38 -7.60
CA VAL A 637 21.71 16.01 -8.80
C VAL A 637 21.01 14.95 -9.66
N ILE A 638 19.78 15.24 -10.08
CA ILE A 638 18.91 14.31 -10.80
C ILE A 638 18.68 14.86 -12.21
N LEU A 639 19.02 14.06 -13.23
CA LEU A 639 18.74 14.33 -14.64
C LEU A 639 17.55 13.49 -15.11
N ASP A 640 16.46 14.16 -15.51
CA ASP A 640 15.28 13.52 -16.10
C ASP A 640 15.43 13.43 -17.64
N PRO A 641 15.58 12.22 -18.20
CA PRO A 641 15.80 12.00 -19.62
C PRO A 641 14.55 12.24 -20.47
N THR A 642 13.36 12.29 -19.86
CA THR A 642 12.06 12.38 -20.54
C THR A 642 11.66 13.80 -20.92
N THR A 643 12.45 14.79 -20.48
CA THR A 643 12.10 16.19 -20.72
C THR A 643 12.02 16.48 -22.22
N GLY A 644 10.87 17.01 -22.67
CA GLY A 644 10.61 17.30 -24.07
C GLY A 644 9.70 16.29 -24.80
N LEU A 645 9.30 15.20 -24.15
CA LEU A 645 8.28 14.27 -24.65
C LEU A 645 6.90 14.77 -24.22
N TYR A 646 6.32 15.73 -24.96
CA TYR A 646 5.00 16.28 -24.63
C TYR A 646 3.82 15.49 -25.23
N ASP A 647 4.07 14.63 -26.22
CA ASP A 647 3.00 13.99 -27.02
C ASP A 647 3.15 12.47 -27.24
N ARG A 648 4.01 11.77 -26.49
CA ARG A 648 4.14 10.30 -26.64
C ARG A 648 4.14 9.55 -25.31
N PRO A 649 3.20 8.61 -25.11
CA PRO A 649 3.15 7.74 -23.92
C PRO A 649 4.15 6.56 -24.00
N GLU A 650 5.15 6.61 -24.89
CA GLU A 650 6.19 5.58 -24.92
C GLU A 650 7.03 5.63 -23.63
N GLU A 651 7.26 4.46 -23.02
CA GLU A 651 8.11 4.37 -21.84
C GLU A 651 9.49 5.01 -22.09
N PRO A 652 10.08 5.67 -21.08
CA PRO A 652 11.39 6.30 -21.22
C PRO A 652 12.41 5.28 -21.73
N ARG A 653 13.00 5.51 -22.90
CA ARG A 653 14.08 4.65 -23.42
C ARG A 653 15.39 4.80 -22.63
N SER A 654 15.53 5.89 -21.88
CA SER A 654 16.72 6.18 -21.07
C SER A 654 16.36 6.26 -19.58
N PRO A 655 17.20 5.73 -18.68
CA PRO A 655 17.02 5.83 -17.24
C PRO A 655 17.30 7.24 -16.72
N HIS A 656 16.75 7.58 -15.54
CA HIS A 656 17.19 8.79 -14.83
C HIS A 656 18.66 8.64 -14.47
N ARG A 657 19.43 9.73 -14.52
CA ARG A 657 20.82 9.70 -14.08
C ARG A 657 20.98 10.53 -12.82
N LEU A 658 21.58 9.91 -11.81
CA LEU A 658 21.91 10.53 -10.53
C LEU A 658 23.41 10.87 -10.50
N TYR A 659 23.75 12.03 -9.97
CA TYR A 659 25.13 12.45 -9.73
C TYR A 659 25.29 12.87 -8.27
N GLY A 660 26.16 12.17 -7.54
CA GLY A 660 26.51 12.55 -6.17
C GLY A 660 27.53 13.68 -6.18
N VAL A 661 27.16 14.85 -5.66
CA VAL A 661 28.05 16.01 -5.50
C VAL A 661 28.34 16.20 -4.01
N ALA A 662 29.60 16.00 -3.62
CA ALA A 662 30.03 16.16 -2.23
C ALA A 662 29.98 17.64 -1.78
N GLY A 663 30.06 17.88 -0.47
CA GLY A 663 30.22 19.23 0.06
C GLY A 663 31.55 19.87 -0.37
N GLY A 664 31.54 21.18 -0.62
CA GLY A 664 32.75 21.93 -0.93
C GLY A 664 33.60 22.18 0.33
N PRO A 665 34.92 22.42 0.19
CA PRO A 665 35.74 22.86 1.31
C PRO A 665 35.17 24.16 1.90
N ARG A 666 35.16 24.27 3.23
CA ARG A 666 34.79 25.50 3.94
C ARG A 666 35.92 26.49 3.94
#